data_AF-A0A7Z0CQW2-F1
#
_entry.id   AF-A0A7Z0CQW2-F1
#
_cell.length_a   1.000
_cell.length_b   1.000
_cell.length_c   1.000
_cell.angle_alpha   90.00
_cell.angle_beta   90.00
_cell.angle_gamma   90.00
#
_symmetry.space_group_name_H-M   'P 1'
#
loop_
_entity.id
_entity.type
_entity.pdbx_description
1 polymer ?
#
loop_
_entity_poly.entity_id
_entity_poly.type
_entity_poly.pdbx_seq_one_letter_code
_entity_poly.pdbx_strand_id
1 'polypeptide(L)'
;MTAVDLAGLRPLVRDARVVALGEAAHNVTELHEVRDELFRMLVDLGFTALVLESGFAEGLAVDAWVRGGPGEVAAVAGEGISYGFGHSPAVHAQLGWMRERGGLRFYGMDVAGASTSPGPAVRELLLRLEPEPGDDALLRRADLGGRVEAAVRYAGLSDEDRERLHADLRILADRGSAAADPVAQRLAASVRAFADGQDRDVFMAETVRWVLEREERVLVGAHNGHVQRTPYDGRPTMGSLLSAALGPELVVVGTTWASGPRVEITDLSDRPFDWAVSLAGNAPAPALPSAGAFDHVLALGEVHRVPGAFERLRAELAAPYPPTRTVDVVATQAGVSVPDPYRWLEAEDDEVHAWQRRQAEVATGTILGGQDRGALRALVEQYDAGARPALPRHAAGRWFRPVGDALVASDEPLGDGSVVARLEPGEVLSWFAPSPDGRLLAFGVCDDGSEHNTIRLVEVASGERRPAPPQVLHSAWAGGVSWQPDSGGFWFLALSGTPEEFVQATFHHDLASGATVVEEIPLPEGSREYTLVQPSPDGRWLVAAHRVGSPVPVAVRDLREPAAGWRPFVTGCTGTVAGHVVGDRYVAVTDIGAARGRVVAIPLDSPTPADPATWAELVPEGPTVLRALTPVAEHLYLAELDRTFARIRVLDAAGVPVGEVPMPAGGTIAAPFFPLTGLAVGAPAPELVFAFSTLTRSWSVHRHRPGGGVEELAPPRVVLDASVEAGSAPAGDGTAVPFHVVRPAGADHGAPAPVLVTAYGAANVATLPSYQPDLAAFVAAGGTLVQAYLRGGGELGRDWYLAAHRETKHVRDDDLVAVAEHLVASGVSTTDRMALTGGSDGGLMCGVAVTTRPDLWRAVLPRAPLLDLVAGMRDPYLDFVIRKAWGDPDDPEDVRRMIGRSPYELVRPGEFPAVYLQAGANDPRCRPWHARKFVARLQAAQRGTAPVLVHVFEGAGHGAASGPEVVLAQDVEWLGFLVRELGLRPRSSG
;
A
#
# COMPACT_ATOMS: atom_id res chain seq x y z
N MET A 1 43.00 -9.88 -1.34
CA MET A 1 43.94 -8.75 -1.36
C MET A 1 45.07 -9.04 -2.33
N THR A 2 45.07 -8.41 -3.50
CA THR A 2 46.24 -8.34 -4.36
C THR A 2 47.26 -7.42 -3.70
N ALA A 3 48.44 -7.93 -3.35
CA ALA A 3 49.51 -7.15 -2.73
C ALA A 3 49.86 -5.94 -3.63
N VAL A 4 49.61 -4.72 -3.15
CA VAL A 4 50.11 -3.50 -3.78
C VAL A 4 51.61 -3.47 -3.53
N ASP A 5 52.42 -3.36 -4.59
CA ASP A 5 53.87 -3.32 -4.45
C ASP A 5 54.33 -1.95 -3.92
N LEU A 6 54.30 -1.81 -2.60
CA LEU A 6 54.79 -0.62 -1.91
C LEU A 6 56.33 -0.57 -1.87
N ALA A 7 57.04 -1.66 -2.21
CA ALA A 7 58.51 -1.68 -2.16
C ALA A 7 59.11 -0.68 -3.16
N GLY A 8 58.44 -0.46 -4.30
CA GLY A 8 58.79 0.55 -5.30
C GLY A 8 58.70 1.99 -4.80
N LEU A 9 57.96 2.27 -3.72
CA LEU A 9 57.84 3.63 -3.15
C LEU A 9 59.00 4.01 -2.23
N ARG A 10 59.68 3.03 -1.61
CA ARG A 10 60.75 3.27 -0.62
C ARG A 10 61.82 4.26 -1.11
N PRO A 11 62.32 4.19 -2.36
CA PRO A 11 63.28 5.17 -2.86
C PRO A 11 62.71 6.59 -3.01
N LEU A 12 61.42 6.72 -3.31
CA LEU A 12 60.76 8.01 -3.52
C LEU A 12 60.50 8.75 -2.20
N VAL A 13 60.07 8.02 -1.17
CA VAL A 13 59.65 8.61 0.11
C VAL A 13 60.78 8.77 1.12
N ARG A 14 61.98 8.23 0.84
CA ARG A 14 63.10 8.15 1.80
C ARG A 14 63.47 9.51 2.39
N ASP A 15 63.51 10.55 1.55
CA ASP A 15 63.96 11.89 1.94
C ASP A 15 62.77 12.87 2.08
N ALA A 16 61.53 12.39 1.97
CA ALA A 16 60.32 13.21 2.05
C ALA A 16 59.98 13.63 3.48
N ARG A 17 59.62 14.89 3.70
CA ARG A 17 59.01 15.36 4.95
C ARG A 17 57.50 15.15 4.98
N VAL A 18 56.85 15.24 3.82
CA VAL A 18 55.42 14.94 3.68
C VAL A 18 55.24 13.89 2.59
N VAL A 19 54.57 12.80 2.94
CA VAL A 19 54.01 11.89 1.94
C VAL A 19 52.51 12.12 1.93
N ALA A 20 51.97 12.59 0.81
CA ALA A 20 50.55 12.80 0.64
C ALA A 20 49.96 11.64 -0.17
N LEU A 21 49.13 10.82 0.46
CA LEU A 21 48.38 9.74 -0.19
C LEU A 21 47.00 10.26 -0.59
N GLY A 22 46.77 10.26 -1.90
CA GLY A 22 45.50 10.64 -2.50
C GLY A 22 44.56 9.46 -2.63
N GLU A 23 43.32 9.63 -2.20
CA GLU A 23 42.22 8.68 -2.40
C GLU A 23 41.43 9.10 -3.64
N ALA A 24 41.25 8.21 -4.62
CA ALA A 24 40.42 8.51 -5.79
C ALA A 24 38.90 8.54 -5.46
N ALA A 25 38.48 7.95 -4.33
CA ALA A 25 37.14 8.08 -3.76
C ALA A 25 37.17 7.74 -2.26
N HIS A 26 36.28 8.35 -1.48
CA HIS A 26 36.09 8.04 -0.07
C HIS A 26 35.43 6.67 0.15
N ASN A 27 35.68 6.06 1.31
CA ASN A 27 35.05 4.81 1.78
C ASN A 27 35.36 3.55 0.96
N VAL A 28 36.57 3.49 0.40
CA VAL A 28 37.13 2.29 -0.23
C VAL A 28 37.98 1.55 0.79
N THR A 29 37.65 0.28 1.06
CA THR A 29 38.34 -0.49 2.12
C THR A 29 39.81 -0.70 1.80
N GLU A 30 40.13 -1.03 0.54
CA GLU A 30 41.51 -1.28 0.09
C GLU A 30 42.39 -0.04 0.22
N LEU A 31 41.83 1.17 0.12
CA LEU A 31 42.60 2.42 0.33
C LEU A 31 43.01 2.57 1.79
N HIS A 32 42.16 2.18 2.73
CA HIS A 32 42.50 2.19 4.15
C HIS A 32 43.59 1.17 4.48
N GLU A 33 43.54 -0.01 3.85
CA GLU A 33 44.57 -1.05 3.99
C GLU A 33 45.91 -0.60 3.39
N VAL A 34 45.91 -0.04 2.19
CA VAL A 34 47.12 0.52 1.55
C VAL A 34 47.69 1.66 2.39
N ARG A 35 46.83 2.53 2.95
CA ARG A 35 47.28 3.61 3.85
C ARG A 35 47.90 3.05 5.13
N ASP A 36 47.31 2.01 5.72
CA ASP A 36 47.86 1.34 6.91
C ASP A 36 49.24 0.73 6.62
N GLU A 37 49.36 -0.03 5.54
CA GLU A 37 50.64 -0.63 5.13
C GLU A 37 51.69 0.42 4.77
N LEU A 38 51.32 1.47 4.04
CA LEU A 38 52.20 2.59 3.73
C LEU A 38 52.63 3.30 5.01
N PHE A 39 51.71 3.60 5.93
CA PHE A 39 52.06 4.30 7.15
C PHE A 39 53.02 3.49 8.02
N ARG A 40 52.82 2.18 8.14
CA ARG A 40 53.77 1.28 8.83
C ARG A 40 55.17 1.36 8.22
N MET A 41 55.26 1.32 6.89
CA MET A 41 56.55 1.48 6.20
C MET A 41 57.19 2.85 6.46
N LEU A 42 56.39 3.92 6.45
CA LEU A 42 56.87 5.28 6.69
C LEU A 42 57.34 5.46 8.13
N VAL A 43 56.69 4.83 9.11
CA VAL A 43 57.14 4.84 10.51
C VAL A 43 58.53 4.20 10.66
N ASP A 44 58.85 3.14 9.90
CA ASP A 44 60.21 2.58 9.85
C ASP A 44 61.25 3.56 9.26
N LEU A 45 60.80 4.56 8.50
CA LEU A 45 61.60 5.64 7.94
C LEU A 45 61.57 6.92 8.80
N GLY A 46 60.97 6.87 10.00
CA GLY A 46 60.96 7.98 10.95
C GLY A 46 59.77 8.93 10.81
N PHE A 47 58.67 8.54 10.17
CA PHE A 47 57.42 9.29 10.20
C PHE A 47 56.71 9.12 11.55
N THR A 48 56.14 10.19 12.08
CA THR A 48 55.60 10.23 13.46
C THR A 48 54.11 10.54 13.53
N ALA A 49 53.49 11.03 12.45
CA ALA A 49 52.08 11.39 12.47
C ALA A 49 51.30 11.01 11.23
N LEU A 50 50.02 10.67 11.46
CA LEU A 50 48.99 10.50 10.43
C LEU A 50 48.05 11.72 10.47
N VAL A 51 47.97 12.41 9.34
CA VAL A 51 47.07 13.55 9.14
C VAL A 51 45.98 13.12 8.16
N LEU A 52 44.70 13.21 8.54
CA LEU A 52 43.58 12.81 7.67
C LEU A 52 42.67 13.99 7.35
N GLU A 53 42.07 13.94 6.16
CA GLU A 53 40.92 14.77 5.76
C GLU A 53 39.73 14.52 6.68
N SER A 54 39.77 15.15 7.84
CA SER A 54 38.81 15.05 8.93
C SER A 54 38.86 16.33 9.75
N GLY A 55 37.79 16.63 10.49
CA GLY A 55 37.74 17.79 11.37
C GLY A 55 38.88 17.80 12.39
N PHE A 56 39.58 18.93 12.49
CA PHE A 56 40.70 19.11 13.41
C PHE A 56 40.28 18.92 14.87
N ALA A 57 39.13 19.46 15.27
CA ALA A 57 38.62 19.40 16.64
C ALA A 57 38.27 17.97 17.06
N GLU A 58 37.53 17.27 16.20
CA GLU A 58 37.13 15.88 16.39
C GLU A 58 38.36 14.94 16.44
N GLY A 59 39.39 15.23 15.64
CA GLY A 59 40.64 14.48 15.64
C GLY A 59 41.42 14.55 16.95
N LEU A 60 41.19 15.55 17.80
CA LEU A 60 41.85 15.66 19.11
C LEU A 60 41.47 14.49 20.03
N ALA A 61 40.23 14.01 19.96
CA ALA A 61 39.78 12.85 20.73
C ALA A 61 40.49 11.56 20.27
N VAL A 62 40.67 11.42 18.96
CA VAL A 62 41.41 10.29 18.36
C VAL A 62 42.87 10.32 18.79
N ASP A 63 43.54 11.48 18.72
CA ASP A 63 44.93 11.63 19.17
C ASP A 63 45.08 11.33 20.66
N ALA A 64 44.16 11.82 21.49
CA ALA A 64 44.16 11.54 22.92
C ALA A 64 44.04 10.03 23.19
N TRP A 65 43.18 9.33 22.45
CA TRP A 65 43.05 7.88 22.54
C TRP A 65 44.29 7.14 22.04
N VAL A 66 44.87 7.53 20.90
CA VAL A 66 46.13 6.95 20.39
C VAL A 66 47.25 7.08 21.43
N ARG A 67 47.27 8.16 22.21
CA ARG A 67 48.23 8.40 23.30
C ARG A 67 47.91 7.70 24.62
N GLY A 68 46.92 6.82 24.65
CA GLY A 68 46.57 6.03 25.83
C GLY A 68 45.33 6.51 26.59
N GLY A 69 44.58 7.48 26.06
CA GLY A 69 43.30 7.92 26.62
C GLY A 69 42.23 6.81 26.67
N PRO A 70 41.18 6.95 27.49
CA PRO A 70 40.12 5.95 27.64
C PRO A 70 39.17 5.91 26.42
N GLY A 71 38.38 4.84 26.30
CA GLY A 71 37.33 4.68 25.29
C GLY A 71 37.53 3.47 24.37
N GLU A 72 36.44 3.03 23.74
CA GLU A 72 36.48 1.99 22.71
C GLU A 72 36.86 2.59 21.36
N VAL A 73 37.75 1.93 20.61
CA VAL A 73 38.27 2.45 19.32
C VAL A 73 37.14 2.76 18.34
N ALA A 74 36.07 1.95 18.32
CA ALA A 74 34.94 2.14 17.43
C ALA A 74 34.16 3.43 17.75
N ALA A 75 33.97 3.75 19.03
CA ALA A 75 33.29 4.97 19.45
C ALA A 75 34.16 6.21 19.19
N VAL A 76 35.43 6.15 19.60
CA VAL A 76 36.37 7.28 19.43
C VAL A 76 36.62 7.57 17.95
N ALA A 77 36.83 6.53 17.14
CA ALA A 77 37.04 6.71 15.71
C ALA A 77 35.74 7.16 15.02
N GLY A 78 34.58 6.61 15.41
CA GLY A 78 33.28 6.98 14.84
C GLY A 78 32.91 8.45 15.05
N GLU A 79 33.22 9.02 16.21
CA GLU A 79 32.99 10.44 16.52
C GLU A 79 34.16 11.34 16.05
N GLY A 80 35.38 10.82 16.07
CA GLY A 80 36.61 11.58 15.87
C GLY A 80 37.14 11.61 14.43
N ILE A 81 36.67 10.72 13.55
CA ILE A 81 37.08 10.66 12.15
C ILE A 81 35.88 10.80 11.21
N SER A 82 35.95 11.85 10.39
CA SER A 82 34.94 12.23 9.42
C SER A 82 34.84 11.24 8.24
N TYR A 83 33.95 11.54 7.30
CA TYR A 83 33.67 10.74 6.09
C TYR A 83 33.22 9.29 6.30
N GLY A 84 33.02 8.87 7.55
CA GLY A 84 32.68 7.49 7.91
C GLY A 84 33.90 6.57 8.04
N PHE A 85 35.11 7.10 7.80
CA PHE A 85 36.36 6.35 7.91
C PHE A 85 36.53 5.74 9.29
N GLY A 86 36.05 6.45 10.31
CA GLY A 86 36.05 6.02 11.70
C GLY A 86 35.29 4.72 11.99
N HIS A 87 34.50 4.20 11.06
CA HIS A 87 33.77 2.94 11.21
C HIS A 87 34.43 1.77 10.48
N SER A 88 35.51 2.02 9.72
CA SER A 88 36.22 1.00 8.96
C SER A 88 37.05 0.11 9.90
N PRO A 89 36.91 -1.23 9.84
CA PRO A 89 37.77 -2.14 10.59
C PRO A 89 39.26 -1.94 10.31
N ALA A 90 39.63 -1.60 9.07
CA ALA A 90 41.01 -1.28 8.71
C ALA A 90 41.51 0.00 9.42
N VAL A 91 40.64 0.99 9.61
CA VAL A 91 40.96 2.19 10.38
C VAL A 91 41.07 1.88 11.87
N HIS A 92 40.18 1.06 12.42
CA HIS A 92 40.29 0.59 13.81
C HIS A 92 41.60 -0.16 14.04
N ALA A 93 41.98 -1.04 13.10
CA ALA A 93 43.25 -1.77 13.15
C ALA A 93 44.46 -0.82 13.06
N GLN A 94 44.43 0.16 12.16
CA GLN A 94 45.47 1.19 12.03
C GLN A 94 45.63 1.97 13.34
N LEU A 95 44.54 2.48 13.92
CA LEU A 95 44.57 3.23 15.18
C LEU A 95 45.02 2.35 16.35
N GLY A 96 44.54 1.11 16.43
CA GLY A 96 44.96 0.14 17.44
C GLY A 96 46.46 -0.11 17.38
N TRP A 97 46.99 -0.35 16.17
CA TRP A 97 48.43 -0.48 15.95
C TRP A 97 49.19 0.80 16.34
N MET A 98 48.68 1.98 15.99
CA MET A 98 49.32 3.25 16.37
C MET A 98 49.43 3.40 17.88
N ARG A 99 48.37 3.03 18.60
CA ARG A 99 48.31 3.05 20.07
C ARG A 99 49.28 2.05 20.68
N GLU A 100 49.33 0.82 20.16
CA GLU A 100 50.23 -0.23 20.63
C GLU A 100 51.71 0.11 20.40
N ARG A 101 52.04 0.70 19.23
CA ARG A 101 53.40 1.10 18.89
C ARG A 101 53.92 2.20 19.83
N GLY A 102 53.05 3.13 20.20
CA GLY A 102 53.38 4.30 21.01
C GLY A 102 54.22 5.35 20.26
N GLY A 103 54.17 6.60 20.71
CA GLY A 103 54.95 7.69 20.13
C GLY A 103 54.45 8.22 18.78
N LEU A 104 53.28 7.77 18.31
CA LEU A 104 52.66 8.25 17.08
C LEU A 104 51.53 9.24 17.38
N ARG A 105 51.25 10.15 16.44
CA ARG A 105 50.22 11.19 16.55
C ARG A 105 49.16 11.08 15.47
N PHE A 106 47.97 11.56 15.79
CA PHE A 106 46.86 11.68 14.84
C PHE A 106 46.41 13.14 14.74
N TYR A 107 46.13 13.60 13.53
CA TYR A 107 45.57 14.93 13.30
C TYR A 107 44.46 14.87 12.25
N GLY A 108 43.34 15.56 12.51
CA GLY A 108 42.45 16.04 11.45
C GLY A 108 43.03 17.32 10.84
N MET A 109 42.72 17.64 9.58
CA MET A 109 43.22 18.87 8.93
C MET A 109 42.16 19.80 8.32
N ASP A 110 40.89 19.40 8.33
CA ASP A 110 39.79 20.12 7.67
C ASP A 110 39.23 21.27 8.56
N VAL A 111 38.55 22.24 7.93
CA VAL A 111 37.83 23.36 8.60
C VAL A 111 36.75 22.79 9.53
N ALA A 112 36.28 23.59 10.51
CA ALA A 112 35.32 23.18 11.55
C ALA A 112 34.28 22.14 11.06
N GLY A 113 34.63 20.88 11.34
CA GLY A 113 34.04 19.65 10.83
C GLY A 113 33.98 19.53 9.31
N ALA A 114 34.33 18.36 8.78
CA ALA A 114 33.90 17.84 7.47
C ALA A 114 32.36 17.78 7.28
N SER A 115 31.62 18.43 8.17
CA SER A 115 30.21 18.41 8.45
C SER A 115 29.52 19.76 8.26
N THR A 116 30.17 20.78 7.72
CA THR A 116 29.54 22.11 7.56
C THR A 116 29.03 22.69 8.90
N SER A 117 29.68 22.37 10.03
CA SER A 117 29.21 22.70 11.38
C SER A 117 30.31 23.28 12.27
N PRO A 118 30.13 24.48 12.88
CA PRO A 118 31.13 25.06 13.78
C PRO A 118 31.15 24.39 15.16
N GLY A 119 30.11 23.64 15.52
CA GLY A 119 29.85 23.10 16.85
C GLY A 119 31.03 22.37 17.51
N PRO A 120 31.67 21.38 16.84
CA PRO A 120 32.79 20.65 17.42
C PRO A 120 33.99 21.54 17.78
N ALA A 121 34.35 22.47 16.90
CA ALA A 121 35.45 23.40 17.13
C ALA A 121 35.10 24.41 18.24
N VAL A 122 33.86 24.89 18.27
CA VAL A 122 33.34 25.77 19.35
C VAL A 122 33.41 25.06 20.70
N ARG A 123 32.94 23.81 20.77
CA ARG A 123 32.95 23.00 22.00
C ARG A 123 34.37 22.80 22.52
N GLU A 124 35.28 22.32 21.68
CA GLU A 124 36.67 22.07 22.09
C GLU A 124 37.43 23.36 22.44
N LEU A 125 37.12 24.47 21.76
CA LEU A 125 37.73 25.77 22.06
C LEU A 125 37.24 26.32 23.41
N LEU A 126 35.94 26.26 23.68
CA LEU A 126 35.38 26.71 24.96
C LEU A 126 35.93 25.92 26.15
N LEU A 127 36.23 24.63 25.98
CA LEU A 127 36.90 23.82 27.02
C LEU A 127 38.32 24.29 27.36
N ARG A 128 38.93 25.16 26.53
CA ARG A 128 40.31 25.66 26.67
C ARG A 128 40.38 27.15 27.01
N LEU A 129 39.25 27.82 27.11
CA LEU A 129 39.17 29.25 27.43
C LEU A 129 38.50 29.46 28.80
N GLU A 130 38.78 30.61 29.40
CA GLU A 130 38.03 31.05 30.59
C GLU A 130 36.55 31.31 30.20
N PRO A 131 35.57 30.76 30.94
CA PRO A 131 34.15 30.92 30.60
C PRO A 131 33.67 32.37 30.68
N GLU A 132 32.87 32.80 29.69
CA GLU A 132 32.23 34.12 29.65
C GLU A 132 30.70 34.02 29.57
N PRO A 133 29.95 35.03 30.06
CA PRO A 133 28.50 35.09 29.88
C PRO A 133 28.09 35.01 28.40
N GLY A 134 27.33 33.98 28.05
CA GLY A 134 26.85 33.76 26.68
C GLY A 134 27.45 32.55 25.96
N ASP A 135 28.52 31.96 26.51
CA ASP A 135 29.20 30.79 25.91
C ASP A 135 28.24 29.59 25.73
N ASP A 136 27.38 29.30 26.70
CA ASP A 136 26.37 28.23 26.59
C ASP A 136 25.33 28.49 25.49
N ALA A 137 24.97 29.76 25.28
CA ALA A 137 24.01 30.16 24.25
C ALA A 137 24.66 30.14 22.86
N LEU A 138 25.95 30.46 22.76
CA LEU A 138 26.73 30.27 21.55
C LEU A 138 26.87 28.78 21.22
N LEU A 139 27.23 27.95 22.20
CA LEU A 139 27.37 26.50 21.99
C LEU A 139 26.08 25.87 21.45
N ARG A 140 24.91 26.22 22.01
CA ARG A 140 23.61 25.75 21.49
C ARG A 140 23.31 26.23 20.07
N ARG A 141 23.72 27.45 19.71
CA ARG A 141 23.50 28.01 18.35
C ARG A 141 24.49 27.47 17.32
N ALA A 142 25.71 27.16 17.75
CA ALA A 142 26.75 26.57 16.91
C ALA A 142 26.56 25.06 16.72
N ASP A 143 25.75 24.40 17.55
CA ASP A 143 25.42 22.99 17.40
C ASP A 143 24.36 22.76 16.31
N LEU A 144 24.85 22.80 15.07
CA LEU A 144 24.04 22.54 13.89
C LEU A 144 23.90 21.03 13.60
N GLY A 145 24.36 20.15 14.49
CA GLY A 145 24.33 18.70 14.26
C GLY A 145 25.41 18.21 13.29
N GLY A 146 25.21 17.02 12.74
CA GLY A 146 26.19 16.31 11.91
C GLY A 146 25.97 16.49 10.40
N ARG A 147 27.04 16.71 9.64
CA ARG A 147 27.10 16.94 8.17
C ARG A 147 25.87 17.58 7.53
N VAL A 148 25.02 16.73 6.96
CA VAL A 148 23.86 17.12 6.17
C VAL A 148 22.85 17.86 7.05
N GLU A 149 22.70 17.43 8.30
CA GLU A 149 21.88 18.11 9.29
C GLU A 149 22.35 19.55 9.51
N ALA A 150 23.66 19.77 9.59
CA ALA A 150 24.22 21.09 9.75
C ALA A 150 24.04 21.96 8.50
N ALA A 151 24.27 21.42 7.30
CA ALA A 151 24.01 22.13 6.05
C ALA A 151 22.53 22.55 5.93
N VAL A 152 21.60 21.63 6.24
CA VAL A 152 20.15 21.86 6.18
C VAL A 152 19.71 22.85 7.25
N ARG A 153 20.14 22.66 8.51
CA ARG A 153 19.81 23.58 9.60
C ARG A 153 20.38 24.97 9.35
N TYR A 154 21.62 25.08 8.88
CA TYR A 154 22.26 26.33 8.53
C TYR A 154 21.55 27.06 7.36
N ALA A 155 21.14 26.31 6.33
CA ALA A 155 20.35 26.84 5.22
C ALA A 155 18.95 27.29 5.67
N GLY A 156 18.37 26.63 6.67
CA GLY A 156 17.10 26.97 7.28
C GLY A 156 17.14 28.13 8.28
N LEU A 157 18.33 28.62 8.67
CA LEU A 157 18.46 29.81 9.51
C LEU A 157 17.97 31.05 8.75
N SER A 158 17.28 31.94 9.46
CA SER A 158 17.01 33.28 8.95
C SER A 158 18.32 34.03 8.73
N ASP A 159 18.31 35.04 7.85
CA ASP A 159 19.51 35.85 7.61
C ASP A 159 20.01 36.53 8.90
N GLU A 160 19.08 36.98 9.76
CA GLU A 160 19.40 37.55 11.08
C GLU A 160 20.10 36.52 12.00
N ASP A 161 19.59 35.29 12.05
CA ASP A 161 20.18 34.23 12.87
C ASP A 161 21.58 33.83 12.37
N ARG A 162 21.78 33.82 11.04
CA ARG A 162 23.06 33.52 10.40
C ARG A 162 24.09 34.61 10.68
N GLU A 163 23.71 35.87 10.52
CA GLU A 163 24.57 37.02 10.84
C GLU A 163 24.96 37.01 12.33
N ARG A 164 24.00 36.75 13.21
CA ARG A 164 24.24 36.66 14.65
C ARG A 164 25.18 35.52 15.01
N LEU A 165 24.99 34.33 14.43
CA LEU A 165 25.90 33.20 14.62
C LEU A 165 27.33 33.57 14.18
N HIS A 166 27.50 34.17 13.00
CA HIS A 166 28.83 34.55 12.50
C HIS A 166 29.51 35.59 13.38
N ALA A 167 28.78 36.59 13.89
CA ALA A 167 29.32 37.59 14.80
C ALA A 167 29.86 36.94 16.08
N ASP A 168 29.09 36.03 16.68
CA ASP A 168 29.50 35.35 17.92
C ASP A 168 30.68 34.39 17.71
N LEU A 169 30.72 33.69 16.57
CA LEU A 169 31.87 32.84 16.21
C LEU A 169 33.15 33.65 16.03
N ARG A 170 33.08 34.86 15.44
CA ARG A 170 34.25 35.75 15.32
C ARG A 170 34.76 36.21 16.69
N ILE A 171 33.87 36.58 17.61
CA ILE A 171 34.23 36.97 18.98
C ILE A 171 34.95 35.80 19.70
N LEU A 172 34.40 34.60 19.60
CA LEU A 172 35.02 33.40 20.17
C LEU A 172 36.40 33.11 19.52
N ALA A 173 36.51 33.26 18.20
CA ALA A 173 37.77 33.08 17.51
C ALA A 173 38.83 34.14 17.90
N ASP A 174 38.44 35.39 18.17
CA ASP A 174 39.36 36.41 18.69
C ASP A 174 39.91 36.02 20.07
N ARG A 175 39.03 35.57 20.99
CA ARG A 175 39.42 35.05 22.32
C ARG A 175 40.41 33.89 22.19
N GLY A 176 40.07 32.92 21.35
CA GLY A 176 40.93 31.75 21.11
C GLY A 176 42.28 32.07 20.46
N SER A 177 42.32 33.06 19.57
CA SER A 177 43.56 33.51 18.92
C SER A 177 44.52 34.20 19.89
N ALA A 178 43.99 34.84 20.93
CA ALA A 178 44.77 35.48 21.99
C ALA A 178 45.26 34.51 23.08
N ALA A 179 44.77 33.26 23.09
CA ALA A 179 45.18 32.26 24.08
C ALA A 179 46.65 31.85 23.90
N ALA A 180 47.31 31.50 25.00
CA ALA A 180 48.68 30.98 24.97
C ALA A 180 48.75 29.50 24.50
N ASP A 181 47.61 28.80 24.43
CA ASP A 181 47.52 27.41 23.97
C ASP A 181 47.52 27.34 22.43
N PRO A 182 48.55 26.73 21.80
CA PRO A 182 48.61 26.62 20.35
C PRO A 182 47.50 25.77 19.74
N VAL A 183 46.88 24.85 20.50
CA VAL A 183 45.71 24.08 20.05
C VAL A 183 44.46 24.96 20.06
N ALA A 184 44.28 25.77 21.10
CA ALA A 184 43.20 26.77 21.14
C ALA A 184 43.30 27.77 19.99
N GLN A 185 44.51 28.23 19.64
CA GLN A 185 44.75 29.08 18.48
C GLN A 185 44.33 28.40 17.16
N ARG A 186 44.59 27.10 17.00
CA ARG A 186 44.19 26.36 15.78
C ARG A 186 42.68 26.08 15.74
N LEU A 187 42.06 25.77 16.88
CA LEU A 187 40.61 25.66 17.00
C LEU A 187 39.93 27.00 16.67
N ALA A 188 40.49 28.11 17.14
CA ALA A 188 40.02 29.46 16.83
C ALA A 188 40.10 29.78 15.33
N ALA A 189 41.20 29.38 14.67
CA ALA A 189 41.30 29.47 13.22
C ALA A 189 40.21 28.66 12.51
N SER A 190 39.88 27.47 13.02
CA SER A 190 38.80 26.62 12.47
C SER A 190 37.43 27.29 12.59
N VAL A 191 37.14 27.88 13.76
CA VAL A 191 35.90 28.64 14.02
C VAL A 191 35.82 29.86 13.10
N ARG A 192 36.92 30.60 12.94
CA ARG A 192 36.99 31.76 12.05
C ARG A 192 36.80 31.39 10.59
N ALA A 193 37.45 30.32 10.13
CA ALA A 193 37.35 29.83 8.76
C ALA A 193 35.89 29.52 8.37
N PHE A 194 35.08 28.97 9.30
CA PHE A 194 33.65 28.79 9.10
C PHE A 194 32.90 30.13 8.98
N ALA A 195 33.15 31.08 9.90
CA ALA A 195 32.44 32.36 9.94
C ALA A 195 32.79 33.28 8.75
N ASP A 196 34.02 33.20 8.24
CA ASP A 196 34.54 34.08 7.19
C ASP A 196 34.56 33.44 5.79
N GLY A 197 34.21 32.15 5.69
CA GLY A 197 34.16 31.43 4.41
C GLY A 197 35.54 31.22 3.79
N GLN A 198 36.52 30.81 4.58
CA GLN A 198 37.88 30.53 4.09
C GLN A 198 37.89 29.34 3.12
N ASP A 199 38.76 29.42 2.11
CA ASP A 199 38.98 28.30 1.19
C ASP A 199 39.50 27.05 1.93
N ARG A 200 38.85 25.92 1.65
CA ARG A 200 39.09 24.65 2.34
C ARG A 200 40.51 24.13 2.13
N ASP A 201 41.00 24.13 0.90
CA ASP A 201 42.34 23.62 0.55
C ASP A 201 43.46 24.50 1.12
N VAL A 202 43.23 25.83 1.16
CA VAL A 202 44.11 26.77 1.85
C VAL A 202 44.19 26.44 3.34
N PHE A 203 43.05 26.25 4.00
CA PHE A 203 43.01 25.92 5.41
C PHE A 203 43.64 24.55 5.72
N MET A 204 43.41 23.54 4.88
CA MET A 204 44.04 22.23 5.00
C MET A 204 45.57 22.36 4.90
N ALA A 205 46.09 23.14 3.95
CA ALA A 205 47.52 23.38 3.81
C ALA A 205 48.11 24.12 5.03
N GLU A 206 47.39 25.10 5.59
CA GLU A 206 47.77 25.76 6.83
C GLU A 206 47.80 24.81 8.02
N THR A 207 46.82 23.92 8.15
CA THR A 207 46.80 22.92 9.21
C THR A 207 47.96 21.94 9.06
N VAL A 208 48.28 21.47 7.86
CA VAL A 208 49.44 20.60 7.62
C VAL A 208 50.75 21.32 7.97
N ARG A 209 50.89 22.61 7.63
CA ARG A 209 52.07 23.41 8.04
C ARG A 209 52.18 23.54 9.56
N TRP A 210 51.05 23.77 10.23
CA TRP A 210 51.00 23.79 11.70
C TRP A 210 51.41 22.44 12.31
N VAL A 211 51.04 21.32 11.68
CA VAL A 211 51.52 19.99 12.09
C VAL A 211 53.03 19.86 11.88
N LEU A 212 53.58 20.35 10.76
CA LEU A 212 55.01 20.28 10.44
C LEU A 212 55.93 21.13 11.35
N GLU A 213 55.37 22.08 12.11
CA GLU A 213 56.09 22.76 13.18
C GLU A 213 56.33 21.87 14.40
N ARG A 214 55.57 20.76 14.51
CA ARG A 214 55.53 19.86 15.66
C ARG A 214 56.05 18.47 15.32
N GLU A 215 55.84 18.05 14.08
CA GLU A 215 56.20 16.73 13.56
C GLU A 215 57.21 16.88 12.42
N GLU A 216 58.31 16.14 12.48
CA GLU A 216 59.38 16.25 11.48
C GLU A 216 58.96 15.67 10.12
N ARG A 217 58.23 14.55 10.15
CA ARG A 217 57.79 13.79 8.98
C ARG A 217 56.39 13.20 9.16
N VAL A 218 55.48 13.45 8.21
CA VAL A 218 54.06 13.08 8.33
C VAL A 218 53.48 12.44 7.07
N LEU A 219 52.54 11.51 7.27
CA LEU A 219 51.67 10.99 6.21
C LEU A 219 50.37 11.80 6.20
N VAL A 220 50.02 12.35 5.05
CA VAL A 220 48.77 13.09 4.83
C VAL A 220 47.86 12.24 3.94
N GLY A 221 46.65 11.92 4.40
CA GLY A 221 45.63 11.22 3.62
C GLY A 221 44.45 12.13 3.29
N ALA A 222 44.15 12.32 2.01
CA ALA A 222 42.98 13.08 1.55
C ALA A 222 42.57 12.63 0.14
N HIS A 223 41.48 13.16 -0.38
CA HIS A 223 41.09 12.94 -1.77
C HIS A 223 42.20 13.36 -2.76
N ASN A 224 42.33 12.65 -3.89
CA ASN A 224 43.28 12.95 -4.98
C ASN A 224 43.22 14.43 -5.40
N GLY A 225 42.01 14.99 -5.40
CA GLY A 225 41.75 16.39 -5.70
C GLY A 225 42.50 17.37 -4.79
N HIS A 226 42.62 17.04 -3.49
CA HIS A 226 43.28 17.88 -2.50
C HIS A 226 44.80 17.70 -2.50
N VAL A 227 45.30 16.46 -2.64
CA VAL A 227 46.74 16.19 -2.48
C VAL A 227 47.59 16.48 -3.71
N GLN A 228 47.00 16.59 -4.90
CA GLN A 228 47.76 16.77 -6.15
C GLN A 228 48.64 18.02 -6.14
N ARG A 229 49.81 17.94 -6.77
CA ARG A 229 50.84 19.00 -6.79
C ARG A 229 50.47 20.22 -7.63
N THR A 230 49.49 20.07 -8.51
CA THR A 230 49.06 21.11 -9.45
C THR A 230 47.70 21.65 -9.05
N PRO A 231 47.40 22.94 -9.32
CA PRO A 231 46.05 23.47 -9.18
C PRO A 231 45.02 22.61 -9.93
N TYR A 232 43.85 22.42 -9.34
CA TYR A 232 42.73 21.71 -9.94
C TYR A 232 41.75 22.72 -10.49
N ASP A 233 41.49 22.69 -11.80
CA ASP A 233 40.62 23.66 -12.48
C ASP A 233 40.94 25.13 -12.14
N GLY A 234 42.23 25.45 -12.05
CA GLY A 234 42.72 26.80 -11.73
C GLY A 234 42.61 27.20 -10.26
N ARG A 235 42.09 26.34 -9.38
CA ARG A 235 42.03 26.57 -7.93
C ARG A 235 43.24 25.94 -7.23
N PRO A 236 43.85 26.61 -6.25
CA PRO A 236 44.93 26.02 -5.46
C PRO A 236 44.38 24.83 -4.65
N THR A 237 45.05 23.69 -4.78
CA THR A 237 44.84 22.50 -3.93
C THR A 237 45.80 22.53 -2.76
N MET A 238 45.51 21.82 -1.67
CA MET A 238 46.43 21.67 -0.55
C MET A 238 47.81 21.20 -1.02
N GLY A 239 47.84 20.18 -1.89
CA GLY A 239 49.07 19.65 -2.48
C GLY A 239 49.85 20.67 -3.29
N SER A 240 49.18 21.51 -4.08
CA SER A 240 49.85 22.58 -4.85
C SER A 240 50.45 23.66 -3.95
N LEU A 241 49.75 24.02 -2.87
CA LEU A 241 50.20 24.99 -1.87
C LEU A 241 51.38 24.45 -1.04
N LEU A 242 51.36 23.16 -0.71
CA LEU A 242 52.46 22.49 -0.03
C LEU A 242 53.65 22.27 -0.97
N SER A 243 53.42 21.92 -2.24
CA SER A 243 54.47 21.76 -3.25
C SER A 243 55.25 23.06 -3.45
N ALA A 244 54.57 24.20 -3.46
CA ALA A 244 55.22 25.51 -3.54
C ALA A 244 56.14 25.81 -2.34
N ALA A 245 55.83 25.27 -1.15
CA ALA A 245 56.59 25.51 0.07
C ALA A 245 57.69 24.48 0.33
N LEU A 246 57.43 23.20 0.03
CA LEU A 246 58.28 22.06 0.38
C LEU A 246 59.09 21.53 -0.81
N GLY A 247 58.69 21.85 -2.04
CA GLY A 247 59.37 21.39 -3.26
C GLY A 247 59.55 19.86 -3.28
N PRO A 248 60.79 19.34 -3.32
CA PRO A 248 61.07 17.91 -3.34
C PRO A 248 60.81 17.19 -2.01
N GLU A 249 60.66 17.91 -0.89
CA GLU A 249 60.35 17.30 0.41
C GLU A 249 58.88 16.86 0.53
N LEU A 250 58.02 17.27 -0.42
CA LEU A 250 56.68 16.72 -0.60
C LEU A 250 56.74 15.61 -1.65
N VAL A 251 56.20 14.45 -1.34
CA VAL A 251 55.94 13.36 -2.29
C VAL A 251 54.45 13.08 -2.31
N VAL A 252 53.82 13.18 -3.48
CA VAL A 252 52.39 12.93 -3.67
C VAL A 252 52.19 11.61 -4.39
N VAL A 253 51.54 10.68 -3.71
CA VAL A 253 51.14 9.38 -4.23
C VAL A 253 49.65 9.42 -4.51
N GLY A 254 49.26 9.47 -5.78
CA GLY A 254 47.86 9.31 -6.17
C GLY A 254 47.47 7.84 -6.15
N THR A 255 46.19 7.56 -5.92
CA THR A 255 45.64 6.22 -6.15
C THR A 255 44.68 6.24 -7.34
N THR A 256 44.61 5.12 -8.05
CA THR A 256 43.62 4.86 -9.09
C THR A 256 43.14 3.41 -8.98
N TRP A 257 42.07 3.05 -9.66
CA TRP A 257 41.62 1.66 -9.78
C TRP A 257 41.35 1.31 -11.24
N ALA A 258 41.45 0.04 -11.62
CA ALA A 258 41.15 -0.37 -13.00
C ALA A 258 39.64 -0.32 -13.29
N SER A 259 38.81 -0.73 -12.33
CA SER A 259 37.35 -0.68 -12.41
C SER A 259 36.70 -0.65 -11.02
N GLY A 260 35.51 -0.06 -10.93
CA GLY A 260 34.72 -0.03 -9.70
C GLY A 260 33.27 0.46 -9.94
N PRO A 261 32.39 0.36 -8.94
CA PRO A 261 30.99 0.78 -9.08
C PRO A 261 30.92 2.27 -9.39
N ARG A 262 30.31 2.61 -10.54
CA ARG A 262 30.14 3.99 -10.98
C ARG A 262 29.11 4.68 -10.08
N VAL A 263 29.52 5.77 -9.41
CA VAL A 263 28.59 6.67 -8.72
C VAL A 263 28.03 7.63 -9.73
N GLU A 264 26.71 7.66 -9.89
CA GLU A 264 26.04 8.70 -10.64
C GLU A 264 25.33 9.62 -9.65
N ILE A 265 25.66 10.90 -9.72
CA ILE A 265 25.02 11.96 -8.95
C ILE A 265 24.16 12.74 -9.94
N THR A 266 22.86 12.80 -9.68
CA THR A 266 21.89 13.55 -10.50
C THR A 266 21.25 14.61 -9.64
N ASP A 267 21.42 15.89 -9.98
CA ASP A 267 20.73 16.96 -9.29
C ASP A 267 19.21 16.83 -9.50
N LEU A 268 18.45 16.81 -8.41
CA LEU A 268 16.99 16.71 -8.41
C LEU A 268 16.33 18.09 -8.35
N SER A 269 17.03 19.10 -7.82
CA SER A 269 16.60 20.51 -7.86
C SER A 269 17.78 21.48 -7.66
N ASP A 270 17.48 22.78 -7.75
CA ASP A 270 18.44 23.87 -7.46
C ASP A 270 18.77 24.01 -5.97
N ARG A 271 18.16 23.20 -5.09
CA ARG A 271 18.45 23.22 -3.66
C ARG A 271 19.84 22.60 -3.41
N PRO A 272 20.67 23.21 -2.54
CA PRO A 272 21.94 22.62 -2.16
C PRO A 272 21.73 21.21 -1.62
N PHE A 273 22.47 20.27 -2.19
CA PHE A 273 22.48 18.87 -1.77
C PHE A 273 21.18 18.08 -2.01
N ASP A 274 20.33 18.51 -2.95
CA ASP A 274 19.19 17.72 -3.43
C ASP A 274 19.55 16.93 -4.70
N TRP A 275 20.13 15.74 -4.52
CA TRP A 275 20.66 14.89 -5.60
C TRP A 275 20.30 13.42 -5.37
N ALA A 276 20.02 12.70 -6.45
CA ALA A 276 19.94 11.25 -6.47
C ALA A 276 21.34 10.65 -6.65
N VAL A 277 21.67 9.67 -5.80
CA VAL A 277 22.88 8.85 -5.94
C VAL A 277 22.48 7.47 -6.42
N SER A 278 22.98 7.08 -7.59
CA SER A 278 22.85 5.71 -8.08
C SER A 278 24.23 5.03 -8.14
N LEU A 279 24.22 3.71 -7.97
CA LEU A 279 25.37 2.86 -8.29
C LEU A 279 25.04 2.16 -9.59
N ALA A 280 25.70 2.56 -10.67
CA ALA A 280 25.70 1.79 -11.90
C ALA A 280 26.78 0.70 -11.83
N GLY A 281 26.75 -0.25 -12.78
CA GLY A 281 27.69 -1.37 -12.84
C GLY A 281 29.17 -0.95 -12.81
N ASN A 282 30.06 -1.92 -12.65
CA ASN A 282 31.50 -1.66 -12.66
C ASN A 282 31.90 -0.97 -13.98
N ALA A 283 32.44 0.25 -13.86
CA ALA A 283 32.96 1.01 -14.98
C ALA A 283 34.49 1.11 -14.86
N PRO A 284 35.22 1.20 -15.99
CA PRO A 284 36.62 1.58 -15.95
C PRO A 284 36.78 2.96 -15.29
N ALA A 285 37.83 3.15 -14.51
CA ALA A 285 38.05 4.44 -13.86
C ALA A 285 38.26 5.57 -14.88
N PRO A 286 37.82 6.80 -14.57
CA PRO A 286 38.19 7.96 -15.38
C PRO A 286 39.71 8.10 -15.45
N ALA A 287 40.22 8.63 -16.57
CA ALA A 287 41.64 8.87 -16.74
C ALA A 287 42.17 9.78 -15.60
N LEU A 288 43.32 9.41 -15.05
CA LEU A 288 43.96 10.20 -13.99
C LEU A 288 44.22 11.64 -14.45
N PRO A 289 44.19 12.62 -13.51
CA PRO A 289 44.59 13.99 -13.79
C PRO A 289 45.98 14.07 -14.45
N SER A 290 46.23 15.20 -15.12
CA SER A 290 47.35 15.48 -16.01
C SER A 290 48.74 15.03 -15.52
N ALA A 291 49.63 14.74 -16.47
CA ALA A 291 51.03 14.42 -16.20
C ALA A 291 51.69 15.48 -15.29
N GLY A 292 52.24 15.06 -14.16
CA GLY A 292 52.90 15.93 -13.17
C GLY A 292 52.07 16.27 -11.92
N ALA A 293 50.80 15.85 -11.85
CA ALA A 293 49.95 16.02 -10.65
C ALA A 293 50.39 15.15 -9.45
N PHE A 294 51.02 14.00 -9.72
CA PHE A 294 51.47 13.02 -8.72
C PHE A 294 52.90 12.57 -9.02
N ASP A 295 53.70 12.35 -7.99
CA ASP A 295 55.06 11.79 -8.10
C ASP A 295 55.03 10.28 -8.37
N HIS A 296 53.97 9.61 -7.90
CA HIS A 296 53.67 8.22 -8.20
C HIS A 296 52.16 7.99 -8.23
N VAL A 297 51.70 7.03 -9.02
CA VAL A 297 50.30 6.58 -8.98
C VAL A 297 50.22 5.09 -8.73
N LEU A 298 49.57 4.72 -7.63
CA LEU A 298 49.27 3.33 -7.30
C LEU A 298 47.98 2.91 -8.02
N ALA A 299 48.11 1.94 -8.93
CA ALA A 299 46.96 1.31 -9.58
C ALA A 299 46.47 0.12 -8.74
N LEU A 300 45.27 0.24 -8.21
CA LEU A 300 44.54 -0.84 -7.56
C LEU A 300 43.79 -1.67 -8.63
N GLY A 301 43.73 -2.98 -8.45
CA GLY A 301 43.07 -3.88 -9.39
C GLY A 301 41.55 -3.66 -9.41
N GLU A 302 40.88 -4.18 -8.39
CA GLU A 302 39.43 -4.06 -8.18
C GLU A 302 39.22 -3.60 -6.73
N VAL A 303 38.25 -2.70 -6.51
CA VAL A 303 38.01 -2.09 -5.18
C VAL A 303 36.60 -2.40 -4.68
N HIS A 304 36.50 -2.81 -3.41
CA HIS A 304 35.24 -3.03 -2.72
C HIS A 304 34.95 -1.88 -1.74
N ARG A 305 33.68 -1.57 -1.53
CA ARG A 305 33.25 -0.52 -0.59
C ARG A 305 33.06 -1.10 0.81
N VAL A 306 33.19 -0.26 1.83
CA VAL A 306 32.88 -0.64 3.23
C VAL A 306 31.42 -1.12 3.32
N PRO A 307 31.17 -2.39 3.73
CA PRO A 307 29.80 -2.90 3.91
C PRO A 307 29.01 -2.07 4.92
N GLY A 308 27.79 -1.69 4.59
CA GLY A 308 26.92 -0.94 5.49
C GLY A 308 27.15 0.58 5.51
N ALA A 309 28.19 1.12 4.86
CA ALA A 309 28.46 2.56 4.87
C ALA A 309 27.45 3.33 4.00
N PHE A 310 27.08 2.75 2.85
CA PHE A 310 26.00 3.27 2.01
C PHE A 310 24.64 2.84 2.53
N GLU A 311 24.45 1.65 3.13
CA GLU A 311 23.18 1.27 3.76
C GLU A 311 22.86 2.09 5.00
N ARG A 312 23.86 2.59 5.75
CA ARG A 312 23.66 3.53 6.88
C ARG A 312 23.47 4.97 6.43
N LEU A 313 24.22 5.44 5.43
CA LEU A 313 23.93 6.73 4.79
C LEU A 313 22.55 6.70 4.11
N ARG A 314 22.11 5.54 3.61
CA ARG A 314 20.76 5.26 3.11
C ARG A 314 19.77 4.94 4.25
N ALA A 315 20.17 4.64 5.48
CA ALA A 315 19.23 4.52 6.60
C ALA A 315 19.02 5.88 7.30
N GLU A 316 20.03 6.74 7.30
CA GLU A 316 19.97 8.13 7.75
C GLU A 316 19.39 9.08 6.68
N LEU A 317 19.56 8.77 5.38
CA LEU A 317 18.95 9.51 4.25
C LEU A 317 17.77 8.77 3.57
N ALA A 318 17.47 7.51 3.94
CA ALA A 318 16.37 6.74 3.36
C ALA A 318 15.63 5.87 4.39
N ALA A 319 15.04 6.52 5.40
CA ALA A 319 13.61 6.28 5.50
C ALA A 319 12.98 7.03 4.31
N PRO A 320 12.59 6.38 3.19
CA PRO A 320 11.84 7.05 2.15
C PRO A 320 10.46 7.52 2.66
N TYR A 321 10.13 7.23 3.92
CA TYR A 321 8.83 7.46 4.51
C TYR A 321 8.86 8.67 5.44
N PRO A 322 7.76 9.43 5.50
CA PRO A 322 7.58 10.48 6.49
C PRO A 322 7.85 9.98 7.92
N PRO A 323 8.57 10.75 8.75
CA PRO A 323 8.74 10.44 10.16
C PRO A 323 7.39 10.19 10.82
N THR A 324 7.29 9.08 11.55
CA THR A 324 6.03 8.64 12.18
C THR A 324 6.27 8.42 13.66
N ARG A 325 5.77 9.33 14.49
CA ARG A 325 5.92 9.23 15.95
C ARG A 325 5.10 8.08 16.53
N THR A 326 5.54 7.58 17.68
CA THR A 326 4.77 6.62 18.49
C THR A 326 4.15 7.31 19.70
N VAL A 327 3.10 6.72 20.25
CA VAL A 327 2.46 7.11 21.52
C VAL A 327 2.35 5.91 22.45
N ASP A 328 2.30 6.14 23.76
CA ASP A 328 2.20 5.06 24.76
C ASP A 328 0.73 4.70 25.05
N VAL A 329 0.00 4.30 24.01
CA VAL A 329 -1.39 3.84 24.12
C VAL A 329 -1.46 2.31 24.17
N VAL A 330 -2.32 1.79 25.03
CA VAL A 330 -2.65 0.37 25.12
C VAL A 330 -4.15 0.21 24.88
N ALA A 331 -4.52 -0.56 23.85
CA ALA A 331 -5.90 -0.96 23.62
C ALA A 331 -6.26 -2.11 24.57
N THR A 332 -7.48 -2.10 25.13
CA THR A 332 -7.98 -3.21 25.96
C THR A 332 -9.38 -3.59 25.50
N GLN A 333 -9.58 -4.88 25.20
CA GLN A 333 -10.87 -5.46 24.84
C GLN A 333 -11.07 -6.78 25.60
N ALA A 334 -12.23 -6.97 26.23
CA ALA A 334 -12.54 -8.15 27.05
C ALA A 334 -11.43 -8.51 28.09
N GLY A 335 -10.71 -7.51 28.60
CA GLY A 335 -9.58 -7.70 29.53
C GLY A 335 -8.27 -8.18 28.89
N VAL A 336 -8.21 -8.27 27.55
CA VAL A 336 -6.98 -8.53 26.78
C VAL A 336 -6.39 -7.18 26.32
N SER A 337 -5.13 -6.93 26.63
CA SER A 337 -4.46 -5.66 26.32
C SER A 337 -3.39 -5.82 25.25
N VAL A 338 -3.35 -4.91 24.28
CA VAL A 338 -2.32 -4.85 23.22
C VAL A 338 -1.78 -3.43 23.04
N PRO A 339 -0.46 -3.24 22.85
CA PRO A 339 0.09 -1.93 22.54
C PRO A 339 -0.42 -1.40 21.20
N ASP A 340 -0.76 -0.12 21.16
CA ASP A 340 -1.23 0.58 19.96
C ASP A 340 -0.42 1.86 19.71
N PRO A 341 0.86 1.74 19.34
CA PRO A 341 1.79 2.86 19.26
C PRO A 341 1.43 3.90 18.20
N TYR A 342 0.58 3.54 17.23
CA TYR A 342 0.14 4.43 16.15
C TYR A 342 -1.32 4.87 16.30
N ARG A 343 -1.89 4.80 17.51
CA ARG A 343 -3.27 5.23 17.79
C ARG A 343 -3.60 6.62 17.24
N TRP A 344 -2.65 7.55 17.24
CA TRP A 344 -2.88 8.91 16.77
C TRP A 344 -3.26 9.00 15.28
N LEU A 345 -2.92 8.00 14.45
CA LEU A 345 -3.29 7.93 13.03
C LEU A 345 -4.78 7.57 12.79
N GLU A 346 -5.54 7.29 13.86
CA GLU A 346 -7.01 7.14 13.79
C GLU A 346 -7.75 8.47 13.72
N ALA A 347 -7.09 9.58 14.04
CA ALA A 347 -7.69 10.90 13.96
C ALA A 347 -7.79 11.40 12.50
N GLU A 348 -8.67 12.37 12.28
CA GLU A 348 -8.80 13.11 11.02
C GLU A 348 -8.43 14.59 11.26
N ASP A 349 -7.22 14.81 11.77
CA ASP A 349 -6.66 16.15 12.03
C ASP A 349 -5.57 16.53 11.01
N ASP A 350 -5.13 17.80 11.04
CA ASP A 350 -4.14 18.33 10.11
C ASP A 350 -2.81 17.57 10.13
N GLU A 351 -2.41 17.03 11.29
CA GLU A 351 -1.16 16.25 11.42
C GLU A 351 -1.28 14.94 10.64
N VAL A 352 -2.39 14.21 10.84
CA VAL A 352 -2.65 12.94 10.15
C VAL A 352 -2.82 13.16 8.64
N HIS A 353 -3.57 14.17 8.22
CA HIS A 353 -3.75 14.47 6.80
C HIS A 353 -2.43 14.91 6.13
N ALA A 354 -1.59 15.67 6.82
CA ALA A 354 -0.26 16.03 6.32
C ALA A 354 0.66 14.80 6.21
N TRP A 355 0.62 13.90 7.19
CA TRP A 355 1.34 12.63 7.12
C TRP A 355 0.87 11.77 5.94
N GLN A 356 -0.45 11.65 5.75
CA GLN A 356 -1.08 10.89 4.67
C GLN A 356 -0.65 11.41 3.29
N ARG A 357 -0.72 12.73 3.06
CA ARG A 357 -0.30 13.33 1.79
C ARG A 357 1.17 13.04 1.48
N ARG A 358 2.05 13.17 2.47
CA ARG A 358 3.48 12.87 2.27
C ARG A 358 3.72 11.37 1.99
N GLN A 359 2.95 10.47 2.59
CA GLN A 359 3.02 9.03 2.25
C GLN A 359 2.58 8.77 0.81
N ALA A 360 1.50 9.43 0.36
CA ALA A 360 1.01 9.32 -1.01
C ALA A 360 2.01 9.87 -2.04
N GLU A 361 2.68 11.00 -1.74
CA GLU A 361 3.76 11.56 -2.57
C GLU A 361 4.91 10.56 -2.73
N VAL A 362 5.33 9.93 -1.63
CA VAL A 362 6.37 8.88 -1.63
C VAL A 362 5.92 7.67 -2.44
N ALA A 363 4.69 7.21 -2.26
CA ALA A 363 4.13 6.09 -3.01
C ALA A 363 4.13 6.37 -4.51
N THR A 364 3.52 7.48 -4.92
CA THR A 364 3.42 7.89 -6.33
C THR A 364 4.79 8.09 -6.96
N GLY A 365 5.71 8.77 -6.26
CA GLY A 365 7.07 9.02 -6.72
C GLY A 365 7.88 7.73 -6.89
N THR A 366 7.76 6.79 -5.94
CA THR A 366 8.44 5.50 -5.99
C THR A 366 7.91 4.60 -7.10
N ILE A 367 6.57 4.54 -7.22
CA ILE A 367 5.88 3.70 -8.19
C ILE A 367 6.15 4.21 -9.60
N LEU A 368 5.81 5.47 -9.88
CA LEU A 368 5.81 6.01 -11.24
C LEU A 368 7.16 6.62 -11.66
N GLY A 369 8.15 6.68 -10.75
CA GLY A 369 9.48 7.22 -11.03
C GLY A 369 10.21 6.43 -12.11
N GLY A 370 10.61 7.11 -13.19
CA GLY A 370 11.30 6.49 -14.33
C GLY A 370 10.42 5.67 -15.26
N GLN A 371 9.11 5.60 -15.01
CA GLN A 371 8.14 4.92 -15.89
C GLN A 371 7.47 5.89 -16.86
N ASP A 372 7.04 5.39 -18.01
CA ASP A 372 6.18 6.14 -18.93
C ASP A 372 4.73 6.12 -18.43
N ARG A 373 4.36 7.18 -17.70
CA ARG A 373 3.01 7.35 -17.15
C ARG A 373 1.93 7.41 -18.22
N GLY A 374 2.25 7.98 -19.40
CA GLY A 374 1.33 8.06 -20.52
C GLY A 374 1.03 6.68 -21.09
N ALA A 375 2.06 5.84 -21.23
CA ALA A 375 1.89 4.46 -21.68
C ALA A 375 1.12 3.60 -20.67
N LEU A 376 1.40 3.74 -19.37
CA LEU A 376 0.63 3.04 -18.32
C LEU A 376 -0.85 3.43 -18.34
N ARG A 377 -1.13 4.74 -18.38
CA ARG A 377 -2.50 5.26 -18.46
C ARG A 377 -3.20 4.76 -19.72
N ALA A 378 -2.56 4.86 -20.87
CA ALA A 378 -3.12 4.38 -22.14
C ALA A 378 -3.42 2.88 -22.11
N LEU A 379 -2.57 2.06 -21.44
CA LEU A 379 -2.83 0.64 -21.30
C LEU A 379 -4.03 0.37 -20.38
N VAL A 380 -4.14 1.06 -19.25
CA VAL A 380 -5.33 0.94 -18.38
C VAL A 380 -6.59 1.36 -19.14
N GLU A 381 -6.58 2.51 -19.81
CA GLU A 381 -7.71 3.01 -20.61
C GLU A 381 -8.08 2.06 -21.76
N GLN A 382 -7.10 1.42 -22.41
CA GLN A 382 -7.34 0.45 -23.48
C GLN A 382 -8.14 -0.77 -23.00
N TYR A 383 -7.90 -1.21 -21.76
CA TYR A 383 -8.56 -2.38 -21.17
C TYR A 383 -9.70 -2.02 -20.21
N ASP A 384 -9.98 -0.72 -20.05
CA ASP A 384 -11.14 -0.21 -19.33
C ASP A 384 -12.42 -0.39 -20.14
N ALA A 385 -13.14 -1.46 -19.83
CA ALA A 385 -14.48 -1.71 -20.37
C ALA A 385 -15.59 -0.99 -19.57
N GLY A 386 -15.23 -0.24 -18.53
CA GLY A 386 -16.11 0.33 -17.53
C GLY A 386 -16.54 -0.68 -16.46
N ALA A 387 -17.28 -0.16 -15.48
CA ALA A 387 -17.88 -0.97 -14.43
C ALA A 387 -18.87 -2.02 -15.00
N ARG A 388 -19.18 -3.03 -14.18
CA ARG A 388 -20.25 -3.98 -14.47
C ARG A 388 -21.54 -3.22 -14.82
N PRO A 389 -22.21 -3.53 -15.94
CA PRO A 389 -23.39 -2.80 -16.36
C PRO A 389 -24.51 -2.92 -15.32
N ALA A 390 -25.13 -1.79 -14.97
CA ALA A 390 -26.38 -1.79 -14.23
C ALA A 390 -27.49 -2.26 -15.16
N LEU A 391 -28.09 -3.42 -14.85
CA LEU A 391 -29.11 -4.02 -15.69
C LEU A 391 -30.39 -3.15 -15.74
N PRO A 392 -31.02 -3.00 -16.92
CA PRO A 392 -32.27 -2.26 -17.05
C PRO A 392 -33.37 -2.81 -16.14
N ARG A 393 -34.18 -1.91 -15.56
CA ARG A 393 -35.36 -2.26 -14.74
C ARG A 393 -36.63 -2.04 -15.54
N HIS A 394 -37.52 -3.03 -15.56
CA HIS A 394 -38.80 -2.94 -16.25
C HIS A 394 -39.89 -2.40 -15.31
N ALA A 395 -40.69 -1.46 -15.79
CA ALA A 395 -41.92 -1.00 -15.13
C ALA A 395 -42.90 -0.40 -16.15
N ALA A 396 -44.18 -0.71 -16.02
CA ALA A 396 -45.26 -0.20 -16.87
C ALA A 396 -44.99 -0.24 -18.40
N GLY A 397 -44.37 -1.33 -18.89
CA GLY A 397 -44.07 -1.50 -20.31
C GLY A 397 -42.84 -0.72 -20.81
N ARG A 398 -42.07 -0.09 -19.91
CA ARG A 398 -40.84 0.65 -20.21
C ARG A 398 -39.66 0.07 -19.45
N TRP A 399 -38.47 0.35 -19.95
CA TRP A 399 -37.18 -0.03 -19.38
C TRP A 399 -36.41 1.20 -18.94
N PHE A 400 -35.90 1.16 -17.71
CA PHE A 400 -35.13 2.23 -17.09
C PHE A 400 -33.68 1.79 -16.91
N ARG A 401 -32.72 2.64 -17.25
CA ARG A 401 -31.28 2.34 -17.10
C ARG A 401 -30.43 3.61 -16.97
N PRO A 402 -29.25 3.53 -16.37
CA PRO A 402 -28.26 4.59 -16.46
C PRO A 402 -27.55 4.59 -17.83
N VAL A 403 -27.22 5.77 -18.33
CA VAL A 403 -26.45 6.06 -19.55
C VAL A 403 -25.54 7.24 -19.27
N GLY A 404 -24.28 6.97 -18.92
CA GLY A 404 -23.38 8.02 -18.42
C GLY A 404 -23.94 8.64 -17.13
N ASP A 405 -24.14 9.95 -17.14
CA ASP A 405 -24.73 10.74 -16.05
C ASP A 405 -26.28 10.76 -16.05
N ALA A 406 -26.92 10.17 -17.07
CA ALA A 406 -28.37 10.23 -17.24
C ALA A 406 -29.05 8.93 -16.82
N LEU A 407 -30.26 9.03 -16.26
CA LEU A 407 -31.22 7.94 -16.15
C LEU A 407 -32.21 8.05 -17.31
N VAL A 408 -32.35 6.99 -18.09
CA VAL A 408 -33.12 6.95 -19.34
C VAL A 408 -34.26 5.95 -19.22
N ALA A 409 -35.43 6.31 -19.76
CA ALA A 409 -36.58 5.42 -19.94
C ALA A 409 -36.82 5.12 -21.44
N SER A 410 -36.97 3.87 -21.82
CA SER A 410 -37.02 3.39 -23.21
C SER A 410 -38.01 2.24 -23.38
N ASP A 411 -38.43 1.94 -24.61
CA ASP A 411 -39.37 0.84 -24.88
C ASP A 411 -38.66 -0.53 -24.99
N GLU A 412 -37.36 -0.53 -25.25
CA GLU A 412 -36.49 -1.71 -25.31
C GLU A 412 -35.41 -1.64 -24.21
N PRO A 413 -34.89 -2.76 -23.68
CA PRO A 413 -33.96 -2.77 -22.55
C PRO A 413 -32.76 -1.84 -22.70
N LEU A 414 -32.15 -1.76 -23.89
CA LEU A 414 -31.01 -0.89 -24.21
C LEU A 414 -31.33 0.17 -25.28
N GLY A 415 -32.60 0.53 -25.47
CA GLY A 415 -33.01 1.54 -26.46
C GLY A 415 -32.57 2.96 -26.07
N ASP A 416 -32.54 3.88 -27.05
CA ASP A 416 -32.08 5.27 -26.86
C ASP A 416 -32.92 6.05 -25.83
N GLY A 417 -34.25 5.85 -25.84
CA GLY A 417 -35.17 6.35 -24.82
C GLY A 417 -35.20 7.87 -24.64
N SER A 418 -35.86 8.29 -23.55
CA SER A 418 -35.95 9.67 -23.07
C SER A 418 -35.20 9.81 -21.74
N VAL A 419 -34.39 10.86 -21.59
CA VAL A 419 -33.75 11.20 -20.32
C VAL A 419 -34.82 11.60 -19.29
N VAL A 420 -34.81 10.93 -18.14
CA VAL A 420 -35.72 11.14 -17.00
C VAL A 420 -35.06 11.98 -15.92
N ALA A 421 -33.78 11.71 -15.64
CA ALA A 421 -33.00 12.45 -14.65
C ALA A 421 -31.55 12.54 -15.09
N ARG A 422 -30.81 13.49 -14.51
CA ARG A 422 -29.36 13.58 -14.59
C ARG A 422 -28.77 13.67 -13.20
N LEU A 423 -27.64 13.01 -13.02
CA LEU A 423 -26.75 13.20 -11.89
C LEU A 423 -26.08 14.57 -12.00
N GLU A 424 -25.85 15.23 -10.88
CA GLU A 424 -25.02 16.43 -10.83
C GLU A 424 -23.53 16.05 -10.98
N PRO A 425 -22.67 16.98 -11.41
CA PRO A 425 -21.23 16.74 -11.45
C PRO A 425 -20.68 16.29 -10.10
N GLY A 426 -19.93 15.19 -10.09
CA GLY A 426 -19.34 14.60 -8.89
C GLY A 426 -20.22 13.54 -8.21
N GLU A 427 -21.49 13.42 -8.60
CA GLU A 427 -22.37 12.39 -8.05
C GLU A 427 -22.17 11.02 -8.70
N VAL A 428 -22.29 9.99 -7.89
CA VAL A 428 -22.29 8.59 -8.33
C VAL A 428 -23.64 7.94 -8.00
N LEU A 429 -24.21 7.25 -8.98
CA LEU A 429 -25.46 6.51 -8.83
C LEU A 429 -25.21 5.22 -8.03
N SER A 430 -25.89 5.08 -6.89
CA SER A 430 -25.81 3.87 -6.05
C SER A 430 -26.84 2.81 -6.46
N TRP A 431 -28.05 3.23 -6.81
CA TRP A 431 -29.16 2.35 -7.21
C TRP A 431 -30.27 3.17 -7.88
N PHE A 432 -31.19 2.51 -8.58
CA PHE A 432 -32.40 3.13 -9.12
C PHE A 432 -33.56 2.12 -9.14
N ALA A 433 -34.78 2.62 -8.97
CA ALA A 433 -36.01 1.82 -8.90
C ALA A 433 -37.20 2.64 -9.46
N PRO A 434 -37.71 2.31 -10.65
CA PRO A 434 -38.95 2.91 -11.16
C PRO A 434 -40.15 2.43 -10.35
N SER A 435 -41.16 3.29 -10.18
CA SER A 435 -42.44 2.91 -9.57
C SER A 435 -43.17 1.89 -10.47
N PRO A 436 -44.01 0.98 -9.92
CA PRO A 436 -44.73 -0.03 -10.69
C PRO A 436 -45.56 0.53 -11.86
N ASP A 437 -46.17 1.69 -11.67
CA ASP A 437 -46.92 2.44 -12.69
C ASP A 437 -46.04 3.26 -13.65
N GLY A 438 -44.71 3.26 -13.46
CA GLY A 438 -43.73 3.93 -14.30
C GLY A 438 -43.76 5.45 -14.27
N ARG A 439 -44.49 6.06 -13.33
CA ARG A 439 -44.66 7.52 -13.23
C ARG A 439 -43.56 8.21 -12.43
N LEU A 440 -42.97 7.52 -11.47
CA LEU A 440 -41.89 8.04 -10.64
C LEU A 440 -40.65 7.18 -10.79
N LEU A 441 -39.49 7.82 -10.63
CA LEU A 441 -38.21 7.14 -10.53
C LEU A 441 -37.54 7.54 -9.22
N ALA A 442 -37.28 6.54 -8.37
CA ALA A 442 -36.42 6.69 -7.21
C ALA A 442 -35.00 6.30 -7.56
N PHE A 443 -34.00 7.04 -7.07
CA PHE A 443 -32.60 6.67 -7.22
C PHE A 443 -31.75 7.19 -6.06
N GLY A 444 -30.71 6.44 -5.74
CA GLY A 444 -29.75 6.79 -4.70
C GLY A 444 -28.53 7.45 -5.29
N VAL A 445 -28.08 8.55 -4.69
CA VAL A 445 -26.85 9.25 -5.07
C VAL A 445 -25.90 9.38 -3.90
N CYS A 446 -24.61 9.18 -4.19
CA CYS A 446 -23.49 9.49 -3.32
C CYS A 446 -22.72 10.68 -3.94
N ASP A 447 -22.30 11.64 -3.12
CA ASP A 447 -21.63 12.88 -3.55
C ASP A 447 -20.23 13.07 -2.90
N ASP A 448 -19.83 12.17 -1.99
CA ASP A 448 -18.54 12.23 -1.28
C ASP A 448 -17.67 10.98 -1.48
N GLY A 449 -18.16 9.96 -2.20
CA GLY A 449 -17.47 8.71 -2.46
C GLY A 449 -17.58 7.65 -1.35
N SER A 450 -18.23 7.93 -0.21
CA SER A 450 -18.33 7.01 0.92
C SER A 450 -19.24 5.80 0.68
N GLU A 451 -20.16 5.88 -0.28
CA GLU A 451 -21.33 4.99 -0.48
C GLU A 451 -22.53 5.28 0.42
N HIS A 452 -22.41 6.19 1.39
CA HIS A 452 -23.60 6.80 1.97
C HIS A 452 -24.36 7.50 0.85
N ASN A 453 -25.65 7.24 0.77
CA ASN A 453 -26.46 7.75 -0.32
C ASN A 453 -27.82 8.23 0.16
N THR A 454 -28.35 9.21 -0.56
CA THR A 454 -29.65 9.82 -0.28
C THR A 454 -30.63 9.52 -1.41
N ILE A 455 -31.91 9.41 -1.07
CA ILE A 455 -32.98 9.12 -2.04
C ILE A 455 -33.34 10.41 -2.80
N ARG A 456 -33.39 10.30 -4.13
CA ARG A 456 -34.01 11.28 -5.02
C ARG A 456 -35.24 10.69 -5.68
N LEU A 457 -36.26 11.52 -5.85
CA LEU A 457 -37.50 11.18 -6.54
C LEU A 457 -37.73 12.17 -7.67
N VAL A 458 -38.07 11.66 -8.85
CA VAL A 458 -38.43 12.47 -10.02
C VAL A 458 -39.69 11.93 -10.69
N GLU A 459 -40.49 12.83 -11.25
CA GLU A 459 -41.58 12.45 -12.15
C GLU A 459 -41.02 12.12 -13.55
N VAL A 460 -41.38 10.95 -14.08
CA VAL A 460 -40.84 10.43 -15.34
C VAL A 460 -41.27 11.26 -16.56
N ALA A 461 -42.46 11.86 -16.52
CA ALA A 461 -43.02 12.59 -17.66
C ALA A 461 -42.39 13.99 -17.82
N SER A 462 -42.27 14.75 -16.73
CA SER A 462 -41.70 16.12 -16.76
C SER A 462 -40.21 16.19 -16.38
N GLY A 463 -39.67 15.20 -15.67
CA GLY A 463 -38.36 15.28 -15.02
C GLY A 463 -38.34 16.11 -13.74
N GLU A 464 -39.50 16.58 -13.25
CA GLU A 464 -39.60 17.41 -12.04
C GLU A 464 -39.21 16.62 -10.79
N ARG A 465 -38.34 17.20 -9.95
CA ARG A 465 -37.97 16.62 -8.65
C ARG A 465 -39.15 16.65 -7.69
N ARG A 466 -39.33 15.57 -6.94
CA ARG A 466 -40.33 15.44 -5.89
C ARG A 466 -39.64 15.41 -4.51
N PRO A 467 -40.32 15.86 -3.44
CA PRO A 467 -39.81 15.67 -2.08
C PRO A 467 -39.53 14.19 -1.81
N ALA A 468 -38.38 13.92 -1.21
CA ALA A 468 -37.92 12.58 -0.85
C ALA A 468 -37.59 12.53 0.65
N PRO A 469 -37.60 11.34 1.28
CA PRO A 469 -37.19 11.17 2.67
C PRO A 469 -35.73 11.61 2.87
N PRO A 470 -35.40 12.33 3.98
CA PRO A 470 -34.06 12.87 4.22
C PRO A 470 -33.06 11.85 4.79
N GLN A 471 -33.50 10.65 5.15
CA GLN A 471 -32.64 9.65 5.80
C GLN A 471 -31.51 9.20 4.87
N VAL A 472 -30.33 9.03 5.46
CA VAL A 472 -29.13 8.55 4.77
C VAL A 472 -29.12 7.02 4.79
N LEU A 473 -28.93 6.41 3.61
CA LEU A 473 -28.71 4.98 3.49
C LEU A 473 -27.22 4.72 3.68
N HIS A 474 -26.86 3.79 4.56
CA HIS A 474 -25.46 3.42 4.75
C HIS A 474 -24.85 2.77 3.49
N SER A 475 -25.65 2.01 2.72
CA SER A 475 -25.23 1.47 1.43
C SER A 475 -26.42 1.00 0.57
N ALA A 476 -26.13 0.57 -0.66
CA ALA A 476 -27.09 -0.03 -1.58
C ALA A 476 -27.38 -1.53 -1.33
N TRP A 477 -26.82 -2.16 -0.28
CA TRP A 477 -26.91 -3.63 -0.11
C TRP A 477 -28.33 -4.14 0.18
N ALA A 478 -29.25 -3.30 0.64
CA ALA A 478 -30.68 -3.60 0.74
C ALA A 478 -31.47 -3.28 -0.55
N GLY A 479 -30.79 -2.95 -1.65
CA GLY A 479 -31.42 -2.74 -2.96
C GLY A 479 -32.08 -1.37 -3.19
N GLY A 480 -31.95 -0.43 -2.27
CA GLY A 480 -32.54 0.90 -2.36
C GLY A 480 -33.96 0.94 -1.80
N VAL A 481 -34.94 1.26 -2.66
CA VAL A 481 -36.35 1.31 -2.28
C VAL A 481 -37.13 0.12 -2.84
N SER A 482 -38.15 -0.28 -2.11
CA SER A 482 -39.12 -1.30 -2.49
C SER A 482 -40.50 -0.67 -2.58
N TRP A 483 -41.01 -0.52 -3.80
CA TRP A 483 -42.25 0.19 -4.08
C TRP A 483 -43.49 -0.58 -3.67
N GLN A 484 -44.48 0.12 -3.12
CA GLN A 484 -45.84 -0.42 -3.01
C GLN A 484 -46.39 -0.71 -4.41
N PRO A 485 -47.17 -1.81 -4.58
CA PRO A 485 -47.72 -2.17 -5.90
C PRO A 485 -48.62 -1.11 -6.53
N ASP A 486 -49.24 -0.24 -5.73
CA ASP A 486 -50.07 0.89 -6.17
C ASP A 486 -49.28 2.19 -6.42
N SER A 487 -47.94 2.15 -6.29
CA SER A 487 -47.05 3.31 -6.35
C SER A 487 -47.33 4.40 -5.31
N GLY A 488 -48.11 4.14 -4.25
CA GLY A 488 -48.48 5.14 -3.23
C GLY A 488 -47.35 5.52 -2.25
N GLY A 489 -46.30 4.71 -2.20
CA GLY A 489 -45.18 4.85 -1.28
C GLY A 489 -44.17 3.71 -1.44
N PHE A 490 -43.16 3.67 -0.57
CA PHE A 490 -42.13 2.64 -0.62
C PHE A 490 -41.47 2.39 0.73
N TRP A 491 -40.86 1.21 0.86
CA TRP A 491 -40.00 0.85 1.99
C TRP A 491 -38.52 0.98 1.65
N PHE A 492 -37.69 1.31 2.63
CA PHE A 492 -36.24 1.37 2.46
C PHE A 492 -35.52 1.21 3.80
N LEU A 493 -34.29 0.69 3.76
CA LEU A 493 -33.43 0.57 4.94
C LEU A 493 -32.50 1.79 5.00
N ALA A 494 -32.52 2.54 6.10
CA ALA A 494 -31.66 3.69 6.29
C ALA A 494 -31.14 3.79 7.72
N LEU A 495 -30.19 4.70 7.95
CA LEU A 495 -29.71 5.04 9.27
C LEU A 495 -30.81 5.77 10.06
N SER A 496 -31.01 5.37 11.31
CA SER A 496 -31.93 6.05 12.24
C SER A 496 -31.24 7.05 13.17
N GLY A 497 -29.90 7.11 13.11
CA GLY A 497 -29.04 8.00 13.87
C GLY A 497 -27.90 8.54 13.00
N THR A 498 -26.76 8.89 13.59
CA THR A 498 -25.59 9.33 12.80
C THR A 498 -24.91 8.12 12.12
N PRO A 499 -24.16 8.34 11.03
CA PRO A 499 -23.41 7.25 10.38
C PRO A 499 -22.42 6.52 11.29
N GLU A 500 -21.83 7.22 12.27
CA GLU A 500 -20.87 6.66 13.23
C GLU A 500 -21.52 5.68 14.19
N GLU A 501 -22.80 5.88 14.55
CA GLU A 501 -23.54 5.00 15.46
C GLU A 501 -23.91 3.66 14.79
N PHE A 502 -23.99 3.64 13.46
CA PHE A 502 -24.39 2.50 12.64
C PHE A 502 -25.66 1.79 13.16
N VAL A 503 -26.70 2.58 13.44
CA VAL A 503 -28.03 2.07 13.79
C VAL A 503 -28.92 2.20 12.57
N GLN A 504 -29.50 1.08 12.13
CA GLN A 504 -30.34 0.99 10.94
C GLN A 504 -31.78 0.65 11.30
N ALA A 505 -32.72 1.23 10.56
CA ALA A 505 -34.14 0.89 10.64
C ALA A 505 -34.74 0.81 9.23
N THR A 506 -35.78 -0.02 9.11
CA THR A 506 -36.61 -0.01 7.90
C THR A 506 -37.66 1.08 8.05
N PHE A 507 -37.80 1.92 7.03
CA PHE A 507 -38.77 3.00 6.99
C PHE A 507 -39.81 2.74 5.90
N HIS A 508 -41.03 3.22 6.11
CA HIS A 508 -42.06 3.39 5.08
C HIS A 508 -42.23 4.89 4.81
N HIS A 509 -42.19 5.27 3.53
CA HIS A 509 -42.47 6.62 3.06
C HIS A 509 -43.78 6.64 2.29
N ASP A 510 -44.74 7.45 2.76
CA ASP A 510 -46.04 7.66 2.12
C ASP A 510 -45.99 8.92 1.26
N LEU A 511 -46.24 8.80 -0.05
CA LEU A 511 -46.12 9.93 -0.98
C LEU A 511 -47.27 10.94 -0.86
N ALA A 512 -48.44 10.51 -0.40
CA ALA A 512 -49.61 11.37 -0.31
C ALA A 512 -49.48 12.39 0.82
N SER A 513 -49.00 11.94 1.98
CA SER A 513 -48.78 12.75 3.18
C SER A 513 -47.36 13.30 3.29
N GLY A 514 -46.39 12.68 2.61
CA GLY A 514 -44.95 12.94 2.78
C GLY A 514 -44.38 12.39 4.09
N ALA A 515 -45.16 11.65 4.87
CA ALA A 515 -44.72 11.10 6.14
C ALA A 515 -43.75 9.94 5.93
N THR A 516 -42.72 9.89 6.78
CA THR A 516 -41.76 8.77 6.83
C THR A 516 -41.76 8.21 8.24
N VAL A 517 -42.10 6.94 8.39
CA VAL A 517 -42.23 6.27 9.70
C VAL A 517 -41.40 5.00 9.73
N VAL A 518 -40.92 4.62 10.92
CA VAL A 518 -40.24 3.33 11.10
C VAL A 518 -41.27 2.20 10.97
N GLU A 519 -40.91 1.16 10.21
CA GLU A 519 -41.71 -0.05 10.07
C GLU A 519 -41.37 -1.02 11.22
N GLU A 520 -42.36 -1.35 12.05
CA GLU A 520 -42.22 -2.22 13.22
C GLU A 520 -42.17 -3.71 12.82
N ILE A 521 -41.05 -4.14 12.26
CA ILE A 521 -40.78 -5.53 11.88
C ILE A 521 -40.23 -6.31 13.09
N PRO A 522 -40.72 -7.54 13.40
CA PRO A 522 -40.21 -8.33 14.51
C PRO A 522 -38.82 -8.89 14.21
N LEU A 523 -37.79 -8.11 14.49
CA LEU A 523 -36.38 -8.45 14.35
C LEU A 523 -35.79 -8.88 15.71
N PRO A 524 -34.65 -9.59 15.73
CA PRO A 524 -33.88 -9.81 16.95
C PRO A 524 -33.56 -8.49 17.66
N GLU A 525 -33.66 -8.46 18.98
CA GLU A 525 -33.38 -7.28 19.79
C GLU A 525 -31.96 -6.75 19.52
N GLY A 526 -31.83 -5.44 19.33
CA GLY A 526 -30.54 -4.78 19.05
C GLY A 526 -29.95 -5.07 17.66
N SER A 527 -30.69 -5.72 16.75
CA SER A 527 -30.21 -6.04 15.41
C SER A 527 -29.77 -4.80 14.62
N ARG A 528 -28.54 -4.84 14.11
CA ARG A 528 -27.98 -3.87 13.13
C ARG A 528 -27.93 -4.42 11.70
N GLU A 529 -28.49 -5.60 11.47
CA GLU A 529 -28.47 -6.27 10.17
C GLU A 529 -29.31 -5.56 9.10
N TYR A 530 -29.06 -5.93 7.84
CA TYR A 530 -29.81 -5.43 6.71
C TYR A 530 -31.16 -6.13 6.61
N THR A 531 -32.21 -5.34 6.40
CA THR A 531 -33.58 -5.83 6.22
C THR A 531 -34.18 -5.21 4.96
N LEU A 532 -34.71 -6.06 4.07
CA LEU A 532 -35.41 -5.70 2.85
C LEU A 532 -36.88 -6.10 2.99
N VAL A 533 -37.79 -5.20 2.62
CA VAL A 533 -39.23 -5.52 2.54
C VAL A 533 -39.59 -5.81 1.09
N GLN A 534 -40.18 -6.97 0.84
CA GLN A 534 -40.60 -7.43 -0.47
C GLN A 534 -42.13 -7.51 -0.53
N PRO A 535 -42.81 -6.63 -1.28
CA PRO A 535 -44.22 -6.80 -1.58
C PRO A 535 -44.44 -7.89 -2.63
N SER A 536 -45.56 -8.61 -2.53
CA SER A 536 -46.00 -9.53 -3.55
C SER A 536 -46.55 -8.77 -4.77
N PRO A 537 -46.43 -9.32 -5.99
CA PRO A 537 -46.95 -8.68 -7.19
C PRO A 537 -48.46 -8.38 -7.16
N ASP A 538 -49.25 -9.17 -6.42
CA ASP A 538 -50.70 -8.98 -6.26
C ASP A 538 -51.08 -8.01 -5.12
N GLY A 539 -50.08 -7.46 -4.41
CA GLY A 539 -50.26 -6.53 -3.30
C GLY A 539 -50.95 -7.10 -2.07
N ARG A 540 -51.00 -8.43 -1.94
CA ARG A 540 -51.52 -9.08 -0.73
C ARG A 540 -50.47 -9.18 0.37
N TRP A 541 -49.27 -9.63 0.06
CA TRP A 541 -48.27 -10.02 1.06
C TRP A 541 -47.11 -9.04 1.11
N LEU A 542 -46.58 -8.78 2.30
CA LEU A 542 -45.24 -8.25 2.49
C LEU A 542 -44.38 -9.30 3.18
N VAL A 543 -43.14 -9.46 2.73
CA VAL A 543 -42.14 -10.33 3.36
C VAL A 543 -40.91 -9.50 3.75
N ALA A 544 -40.48 -9.60 5.01
CA ALA A 544 -39.24 -8.99 5.46
C ALA A 544 -38.10 -10.01 5.36
N ALA A 545 -37.19 -9.82 4.41
CA ALA A 545 -35.96 -10.60 4.28
C ALA A 545 -34.83 -9.94 5.08
N HIS A 546 -34.17 -10.72 5.93
CA HIS A 546 -33.18 -10.22 6.88
C HIS A 546 -31.85 -10.96 6.75
N ARG A 547 -30.75 -10.25 7.06
CA ARG A 547 -29.34 -10.65 6.93
C ARG A 547 -28.78 -10.53 5.52
N VAL A 548 -27.75 -9.69 5.35
CA VAL A 548 -27.23 -9.35 4.01
C VAL A 548 -26.63 -10.55 3.25
N GLY A 549 -25.82 -11.37 3.92
CA GLY A 549 -25.05 -12.48 3.30
C GLY A 549 -25.76 -13.85 3.29
N SER A 550 -26.78 -14.03 4.14
CA SER A 550 -27.56 -15.27 4.25
C SER A 550 -29.02 -14.94 4.52
N PRO A 551 -29.74 -14.37 3.54
CA PRO A 551 -31.09 -13.85 3.73
C PRO A 551 -32.05 -14.92 4.24
N VAL A 552 -32.96 -14.53 5.12
CA VAL A 552 -34.09 -15.34 5.59
C VAL A 552 -35.35 -14.46 5.67
N PRO A 553 -36.53 -14.95 5.26
CA PRO A 553 -37.79 -14.21 5.35
C PRO A 553 -38.31 -14.28 6.80
N VAL A 554 -37.84 -13.38 7.65
CA VAL A 554 -38.07 -13.43 9.11
C VAL A 554 -39.50 -13.07 9.51
N ALA A 555 -40.20 -12.28 8.70
CA ALA A 555 -41.58 -11.87 8.97
C ALA A 555 -42.41 -11.76 7.70
N VAL A 556 -43.72 -11.89 7.86
CA VAL A 556 -44.72 -11.73 6.79
C VAL A 556 -45.90 -10.90 7.31
N ARG A 557 -46.56 -10.14 6.43
CA ARG A 557 -47.78 -9.37 6.71
C ARG A 557 -48.80 -9.57 5.59
N ASP A 558 -50.06 -9.84 5.94
CA ASP A 558 -51.19 -9.84 5.00
C ASP A 558 -51.83 -8.45 4.96
N LEU A 559 -51.77 -7.78 3.82
CA LEU A 559 -52.35 -6.46 3.58
C LEU A 559 -53.87 -6.50 3.41
N ARG A 560 -54.48 -7.69 3.23
CA ARG A 560 -55.94 -7.84 3.28
C ARG A 560 -56.47 -7.87 4.70
N GLU A 561 -55.61 -8.10 5.70
CA GLU A 561 -55.94 -8.03 7.12
C GLU A 561 -55.01 -7.03 7.85
N PRO A 562 -55.09 -5.72 7.56
CA PRO A 562 -54.12 -4.74 8.06
C PRO A 562 -53.96 -4.71 9.59
N ALA A 563 -55.02 -5.07 10.32
CA ALA A 563 -55.05 -5.13 11.77
C ALA A 563 -54.17 -6.25 12.37
N ALA A 564 -53.82 -7.27 11.58
CA ALA A 564 -52.96 -8.37 12.02
C ALA A 564 -51.47 -7.99 12.12
N GLY A 565 -51.03 -6.94 11.42
CA GLY A 565 -49.64 -6.48 11.42
C GLY A 565 -48.64 -7.51 10.90
N TRP A 566 -47.36 -7.31 11.24
CA TRP A 566 -46.30 -8.29 10.95
C TRP A 566 -46.39 -9.47 11.90
N ARG A 567 -46.20 -10.69 11.37
CA ARG A 567 -45.99 -11.89 12.15
C ARG A 567 -44.67 -12.57 11.80
N PRO A 568 -44.00 -13.24 12.75
CA PRO A 568 -42.86 -14.09 12.46
C PRO A 568 -43.17 -15.13 11.38
N PHE A 569 -42.20 -15.38 10.49
CA PHE A 569 -42.30 -16.38 9.43
C PHE A 569 -41.18 -17.42 9.58
N VAL A 570 -40.05 -17.30 8.90
CA VAL A 570 -38.92 -18.22 9.09
C VAL A 570 -37.94 -17.62 10.11
N THR A 571 -37.96 -18.12 11.35
CA THR A 571 -37.08 -17.65 12.43
C THR A 571 -36.21 -18.78 12.99
N GLY A 572 -35.12 -18.44 13.68
CA GLY A 572 -34.27 -19.41 14.39
C GLY A 572 -33.41 -20.33 13.52
N CYS A 573 -33.35 -20.11 12.19
CA CYS A 573 -32.54 -20.93 11.29
C CYS A 573 -31.15 -20.33 11.01
N THR A 574 -30.14 -21.19 10.89
CA THR A 574 -28.73 -20.83 10.65
C THR A 574 -28.35 -20.83 9.17
N GLY A 575 -29.24 -21.33 8.30
CA GLY A 575 -29.08 -21.36 6.85
C GLY A 575 -29.67 -20.15 6.13
N THR A 576 -29.55 -20.15 4.81
CA THR A 576 -30.14 -19.17 3.89
C THR A 576 -31.51 -19.67 3.39
N VAL A 577 -32.47 -18.76 3.24
CA VAL A 577 -33.76 -18.98 2.56
C VAL A 577 -34.01 -17.72 1.72
N ALA A 578 -33.47 -17.67 0.51
CA ALA A 578 -33.50 -16.50 -0.36
C ALA A 578 -34.43 -16.74 -1.55
N GLY A 579 -35.52 -15.97 -1.63
CA GLY A 579 -36.59 -16.24 -2.59
C GLY A 579 -37.55 -15.10 -2.83
N HIS A 580 -38.66 -15.42 -3.50
CA HIS A 580 -39.70 -14.46 -3.85
C HIS A 580 -41.09 -15.01 -3.55
N VAL A 581 -42.06 -14.11 -3.40
CA VAL A 581 -43.48 -14.48 -3.30
C VAL A 581 -44.00 -14.90 -4.68
N VAL A 582 -44.53 -16.12 -4.77
CA VAL A 582 -45.17 -16.71 -5.96
C VAL A 582 -46.55 -17.21 -5.54
N GLY A 583 -47.59 -16.46 -5.90
CA GLY A 583 -48.94 -16.68 -5.36
C GLY A 583 -48.94 -16.54 -3.83
N ASP A 584 -49.48 -17.55 -3.13
CA ASP A 584 -49.51 -17.59 -1.65
C ASP A 584 -48.32 -18.35 -1.03
N ARG A 585 -47.21 -18.50 -1.76
CA ARG A 585 -46.02 -19.22 -1.31
C ARG A 585 -44.78 -18.34 -1.41
N TYR A 586 -43.85 -18.53 -0.49
CA TYR A 586 -42.48 -18.05 -0.64
C TYR A 586 -41.65 -19.16 -1.29
N VAL A 587 -41.17 -18.93 -2.51
CA VAL A 587 -40.35 -19.89 -3.27
C VAL A 587 -38.90 -19.44 -3.22
N ALA A 588 -38.03 -20.27 -2.65
CA ALA A 588 -36.69 -19.86 -2.26
C ALA A 588 -35.62 -20.91 -2.55
N VAL A 589 -34.41 -20.43 -2.83
CA VAL A 589 -33.18 -21.22 -2.72
C VAL A 589 -32.80 -21.28 -1.24
N THR A 590 -32.54 -22.48 -0.74
CA THR A 590 -32.08 -22.70 0.64
C THR A 590 -30.94 -23.69 0.71
N ASP A 591 -30.00 -23.43 1.61
CA ASP A 591 -28.90 -24.33 1.94
C ASP A 591 -29.18 -25.24 3.16
N ILE A 592 -30.39 -25.15 3.73
CA ILE A 592 -30.80 -25.91 4.92
C ILE A 592 -31.02 -27.37 4.51
N GLY A 593 -30.14 -28.23 5.04
CA GLY A 593 -30.12 -29.66 4.72
C GLY A 593 -29.62 -29.98 3.31
N ALA A 594 -29.03 -29.00 2.61
CA ALA A 594 -28.57 -29.12 1.23
C ALA A 594 -27.41 -28.12 0.99
N ALA A 595 -26.15 -28.52 1.17
CA ALA A 595 -25.02 -27.59 1.17
C ALA A 595 -24.84 -26.84 -0.16
N ARG A 596 -25.15 -27.47 -1.29
CA ARG A 596 -25.17 -26.85 -2.63
C ARG A 596 -26.52 -26.23 -2.99
N GLY A 597 -27.46 -26.25 -2.08
CA GLY A 597 -28.75 -25.60 -2.21
C GLY A 597 -29.83 -26.49 -2.83
N ARG A 598 -31.07 -26.21 -2.46
CA ARG A 598 -32.31 -26.76 -3.03
C ARG A 598 -33.34 -25.65 -3.20
N VAL A 599 -34.35 -25.85 -4.04
CA VAL A 599 -35.49 -24.93 -4.16
C VAL A 599 -36.67 -25.49 -3.37
N VAL A 600 -37.24 -24.67 -2.50
CA VAL A 600 -38.39 -25.01 -1.67
C VAL A 600 -39.51 -24.01 -1.84
N ALA A 601 -40.74 -24.43 -1.55
CA ALA A 601 -41.91 -23.56 -1.41
C ALA A 601 -42.49 -23.65 0.00
N ILE A 602 -42.72 -22.50 0.61
CA ILE A 602 -43.24 -22.35 1.97
C ILE A 602 -44.57 -21.58 1.89
N PRO A 603 -45.71 -22.15 2.29
CA PRO A 603 -46.97 -21.41 2.35
C PRO A 603 -46.84 -20.19 3.26
N LEU A 604 -47.23 -19.01 2.78
CA LEU A 604 -47.07 -17.77 3.55
C LEU A 604 -47.95 -17.79 4.80
N ASP A 605 -49.11 -18.42 4.75
CA ASP A 605 -50.06 -18.66 5.85
C ASP A 605 -49.73 -19.89 6.70
N SER A 606 -48.60 -20.55 6.48
CA SER A 606 -48.20 -21.73 7.25
C SER A 606 -48.21 -21.43 8.76
N PRO A 607 -48.72 -22.35 9.60
CA PRO A 607 -48.61 -22.28 11.05
C PRO A 607 -47.22 -22.73 11.57
N THR A 608 -46.43 -23.42 10.73
CA THR A 608 -45.10 -23.95 11.07
C THR A 608 -44.02 -23.55 10.05
N PRO A 609 -43.93 -22.28 9.62
CA PRO A 609 -43.03 -21.86 8.54
C PRO A 609 -41.55 -22.04 8.87
N ALA A 610 -41.19 -22.05 10.15
CA ALA A 610 -39.83 -22.27 10.62
C ALA A 610 -39.38 -23.75 10.63
N ASP A 611 -40.28 -24.72 10.39
CA ASP A 611 -39.94 -26.15 10.33
C ASP A 611 -39.62 -26.59 8.88
N PRO A 612 -38.34 -26.83 8.54
CA PRO A 612 -37.94 -27.21 7.19
C PRO A 612 -38.50 -28.56 6.71
N ALA A 613 -38.97 -29.42 7.63
CA ALA A 613 -39.61 -30.69 7.27
C ALA A 613 -41.00 -30.49 6.64
N THR A 614 -41.62 -29.32 6.84
CA THR A 614 -42.93 -28.98 6.28
C THR A 614 -42.86 -28.28 4.92
N TRP A 615 -41.66 -27.93 4.46
CA TRP A 615 -41.46 -27.23 3.20
C TRP A 615 -41.61 -28.18 2.01
N ALA A 616 -42.30 -27.72 0.97
CA ALA A 616 -42.40 -28.48 -0.27
C ALA A 616 -41.11 -28.33 -1.07
N GLU A 617 -40.34 -29.40 -1.24
CA GLU A 617 -39.15 -29.40 -2.09
C GLU A 617 -39.55 -29.43 -3.57
N LEU A 618 -39.12 -28.41 -4.32
CA LEU A 618 -39.40 -28.27 -5.74
C LEU A 618 -38.23 -28.75 -6.61
N VAL A 619 -37.01 -28.39 -6.22
CA VAL A 619 -35.77 -28.81 -6.88
C VAL A 619 -34.83 -29.34 -5.81
N PRO A 620 -34.47 -30.64 -5.82
CA PRO A 620 -33.56 -31.21 -4.84
C PRO A 620 -32.12 -30.70 -5.04
N GLU A 621 -31.27 -30.95 -4.05
CA GLU A 621 -29.84 -30.70 -4.17
C GLU A 621 -29.22 -31.51 -5.33
N GLY A 622 -28.40 -30.85 -6.14
CA GLY A 622 -27.71 -31.43 -7.28
C GLY A 622 -26.20 -31.32 -7.20
N PRO A 623 -25.48 -31.55 -8.31
CA PRO A 623 -24.03 -31.34 -8.39
C PRO A 623 -23.63 -29.85 -8.49
N THR A 624 -24.55 -28.98 -8.90
CA THR A 624 -24.34 -27.53 -9.03
C THR A 624 -24.71 -26.79 -7.74
N VAL A 625 -24.12 -25.62 -7.52
CA VAL A 625 -24.49 -24.73 -6.41
C VAL A 625 -25.60 -23.80 -6.85
N LEU A 626 -26.78 -23.93 -6.25
CA LEU A 626 -27.92 -23.05 -6.51
C LEU A 626 -27.68 -21.69 -5.83
N ARG A 627 -27.82 -20.60 -6.59
CA ARG A 627 -27.47 -19.25 -6.10
C ARG A 627 -28.66 -18.33 -5.93
N ALA A 628 -29.47 -18.19 -6.97
CA ALA A 628 -30.55 -17.20 -6.98
C ALA A 628 -31.71 -17.64 -7.86
N LEU A 629 -32.91 -17.23 -7.47
CA LEU A 629 -34.10 -17.29 -8.30
C LEU A 629 -34.43 -15.89 -8.80
N THR A 630 -34.94 -15.77 -10.01
CA THR A 630 -35.43 -14.51 -10.57
C THR A 630 -36.78 -14.75 -11.25
N PRO A 631 -37.87 -14.14 -10.76
CA PRO A 631 -39.16 -14.20 -11.42
C PRO A 631 -39.12 -13.46 -12.76
N VAL A 632 -39.59 -14.11 -13.83
CA VAL A 632 -39.67 -13.55 -15.19
C VAL A 632 -40.95 -14.03 -15.84
N ALA A 633 -41.88 -13.12 -16.10
CA ALA A 633 -43.27 -13.45 -16.43
C ALA A 633 -43.83 -14.51 -15.46
N GLU A 634 -44.32 -15.63 -15.97
CA GLU A 634 -44.86 -16.75 -15.19
C GLU A 634 -43.82 -17.84 -14.81
N HIS A 635 -42.53 -17.58 -15.07
CA HIS A 635 -41.44 -18.54 -14.87
C HIS A 635 -40.48 -18.09 -13.77
N LEU A 636 -39.69 -19.04 -13.28
CA LEU A 636 -38.59 -18.80 -12.35
C LEU A 636 -37.27 -19.18 -13.02
N TYR A 637 -36.35 -18.23 -13.11
CA TYR A 637 -35.01 -18.46 -13.63
C TYR A 637 -34.07 -18.75 -12.45
N LEU A 638 -33.52 -19.96 -12.42
CA LEU A 638 -32.63 -20.46 -11.38
C LEU A 638 -31.18 -20.34 -11.85
N ALA A 639 -30.46 -19.37 -11.31
CA ALA A 639 -29.02 -19.23 -11.50
C ALA A 639 -28.26 -20.21 -10.60
N GLU A 640 -27.33 -20.94 -11.19
CA GLU A 640 -26.51 -21.94 -10.50
C GLU A 640 -25.05 -21.90 -10.97
N LEU A 641 -24.14 -22.46 -10.16
CA LEU A 641 -22.73 -22.61 -10.49
C LEU A 641 -22.41 -24.08 -10.73
N ASP A 642 -21.94 -24.41 -11.94
CA ASP A 642 -21.25 -25.67 -12.21
C ASP A 642 -19.75 -25.46 -12.01
N ARG A 643 -19.24 -25.95 -10.88
CA ARG A 643 -17.95 -25.58 -10.30
C ARG A 643 -17.89 -24.07 -10.06
N THR A 644 -17.41 -23.29 -11.02
CA THR A 644 -17.29 -21.82 -10.92
C THR A 644 -18.01 -21.09 -12.06
N PHE A 645 -18.60 -21.79 -13.02
CA PHE A 645 -19.25 -21.19 -14.19
C PHE A 645 -20.77 -21.13 -14.02
N ALA A 646 -21.39 -20.05 -14.50
CA ALA A 646 -22.83 -19.87 -14.36
C ALA A 646 -23.62 -20.74 -15.35
N ARG A 647 -24.76 -21.25 -14.88
CA ARG A 647 -25.87 -21.80 -15.69
C ARG A 647 -27.18 -21.18 -15.24
N ILE A 648 -28.18 -21.19 -16.13
CA ILE A 648 -29.52 -20.72 -15.80
C ILE A 648 -30.56 -21.73 -16.27
N ARG A 649 -31.20 -22.39 -15.30
CA ARG A 649 -32.35 -23.26 -15.55
C ARG A 649 -33.65 -22.45 -15.53
N VAL A 650 -34.58 -22.78 -16.41
CA VAL A 650 -35.92 -22.19 -16.45
C VAL A 650 -36.90 -23.18 -15.82
N LEU A 651 -37.60 -22.74 -14.79
CA LEU A 651 -38.60 -23.50 -14.07
C LEU A 651 -39.98 -22.88 -14.30
N ASP A 652 -41.02 -23.71 -14.30
CA ASP A 652 -42.40 -23.21 -14.16
C ASP A 652 -42.69 -22.79 -12.69
N ALA A 653 -43.90 -22.28 -12.44
CA ALA A 653 -44.33 -21.89 -11.09
C ALA A 653 -44.41 -23.04 -10.07
N ALA A 654 -44.47 -24.30 -10.54
CA ALA A 654 -44.40 -25.49 -9.70
C ALA A 654 -42.95 -25.96 -9.46
N GLY A 655 -41.96 -25.28 -10.04
CA GLY A 655 -40.54 -25.61 -9.95
C GLY A 655 -40.10 -26.75 -10.87
N VAL A 656 -40.95 -27.16 -11.82
CA VAL A 656 -40.60 -28.17 -12.82
C VAL A 656 -39.67 -27.53 -13.86
N PRO A 657 -38.50 -28.14 -14.15
CA PRO A 657 -37.63 -27.65 -15.22
C PRO A 657 -38.32 -27.72 -16.59
N VAL A 658 -38.41 -26.59 -17.27
CA VAL A 658 -39.00 -26.48 -18.62
C VAL A 658 -37.98 -26.08 -19.69
N GLY A 659 -36.75 -25.77 -19.29
CA GLY A 659 -35.65 -25.48 -20.22
C GLY A 659 -34.39 -24.96 -19.52
N GLU A 660 -33.40 -24.59 -20.33
CA GLU A 660 -32.15 -23.94 -19.92
C GLU A 660 -31.88 -22.76 -20.86
N VAL A 661 -31.31 -21.68 -20.35
CA VAL A 661 -30.85 -20.56 -21.16
C VAL A 661 -29.55 -20.97 -21.88
N PRO A 662 -29.50 -20.98 -23.23
CA PRO A 662 -28.31 -21.41 -23.98
C PRO A 662 -27.20 -20.34 -23.94
N MET A 663 -26.45 -20.29 -22.84
CA MET A 663 -25.38 -19.32 -22.61
C MET A 663 -24.03 -19.76 -23.22
N PRO A 664 -23.14 -18.82 -23.57
CA PRO A 664 -21.77 -19.15 -23.92
C PRO A 664 -21.04 -19.89 -22.77
N ALA A 665 -20.16 -20.83 -23.12
CA ALA A 665 -19.41 -21.61 -22.14
C ALA A 665 -18.32 -20.79 -21.43
N GLY A 666 -17.92 -21.24 -20.23
CA GLY A 666 -16.71 -20.77 -19.55
C GLY A 666 -16.81 -19.36 -18.94
N GLY A 667 -18.03 -18.88 -18.67
CA GLY A 667 -18.25 -17.56 -18.09
C GLY A 667 -19.20 -17.54 -16.90
N THR A 668 -19.59 -16.34 -16.55
CA THR A 668 -20.50 -16.05 -15.44
C THR A 668 -21.52 -14.99 -15.84
N ILE A 669 -22.62 -14.93 -15.09
CA ILE A 669 -23.57 -13.83 -15.16
C ILE A 669 -23.29 -12.79 -14.08
N ALA A 670 -23.77 -11.57 -14.29
CA ALA A 670 -23.77 -10.54 -13.27
C ALA A 670 -24.65 -10.99 -12.09
N ALA A 671 -24.02 -11.18 -10.92
CA ALA A 671 -24.68 -11.51 -9.68
C ALA A 671 -24.47 -10.39 -8.65
N PRO A 672 -25.47 -10.03 -7.83
CA PRO A 672 -25.25 -9.13 -6.71
C PRO A 672 -24.16 -9.65 -5.78
N PHE A 673 -23.37 -8.75 -5.18
CA PHE A 673 -22.28 -9.12 -4.28
C PHE A 673 -22.80 -9.89 -3.06
N PHE A 674 -23.94 -9.45 -2.52
CA PHE A 674 -24.66 -10.14 -1.44
C PHE A 674 -26.03 -10.65 -1.90
N PRO A 675 -26.46 -11.84 -1.45
CA PRO A 675 -27.74 -12.41 -1.88
C PRO A 675 -28.97 -11.54 -1.56
N LEU A 676 -28.97 -10.80 -0.44
CA LEU A 676 -30.11 -9.94 -0.07
C LEU A 676 -30.43 -8.91 -1.15
N THR A 677 -29.40 -8.30 -1.75
CA THR A 677 -29.56 -7.30 -2.81
C THR A 677 -30.27 -7.87 -4.04
N GLY A 678 -30.09 -9.17 -4.32
CA GLY A 678 -30.79 -9.85 -5.42
C GLY A 678 -32.29 -10.01 -5.21
N LEU A 679 -32.77 -9.90 -3.97
CA LEU A 679 -34.20 -9.96 -3.66
C LEU A 679 -34.92 -8.64 -3.95
N ALA A 680 -34.17 -7.56 -4.18
CA ALA A 680 -34.68 -6.25 -4.61
C ALA A 680 -35.02 -6.28 -6.10
N VAL A 681 -36.15 -6.90 -6.42
CA VAL A 681 -36.75 -6.92 -7.75
C VAL A 681 -38.02 -6.08 -7.74
N GLY A 682 -38.14 -5.21 -8.75
CA GLY A 682 -39.37 -4.46 -9.01
C GLY A 682 -40.44 -5.34 -9.66
N ALA A 683 -41.34 -4.73 -10.42
CA ALA A 683 -42.34 -5.47 -11.19
C ALA A 683 -41.68 -6.57 -12.06
N PRO A 684 -42.22 -7.81 -12.10
CA PRO A 684 -41.67 -8.87 -12.92
C PRO A 684 -41.50 -8.42 -14.38
N ALA A 685 -40.31 -8.63 -14.93
CA ALA A 685 -40.03 -8.34 -16.33
C ALA A 685 -40.63 -9.43 -17.23
N PRO A 686 -41.06 -9.10 -18.47
CA PRO A 686 -41.57 -10.10 -19.42
C PRO A 686 -40.47 -11.03 -19.96
N GLU A 687 -39.21 -10.63 -19.83
CA GLU A 687 -38.02 -11.33 -20.31
C GLU A 687 -36.85 -11.19 -19.35
N LEU A 688 -35.95 -12.16 -19.36
CA LEU A 688 -34.72 -12.08 -18.58
C LEU A 688 -33.73 -11.22 -19.35
N VAL A 689 -33.27 -10.12 -18.75
CA VAL A 689 -32.09 -9.38 -19.21
C VAL A 689 -30.95 -9.66 -18.25
N PHE A 690 -29.82 -10.13 -18.77
CA PHE A 690 -28.67 -10.49 -17.95
C PHE A 690 -27.37 -10.05 -18.62
N ALA A 691 -26.35 -9.78 -17.81
CA ALA A 691 -25.02 -9.51 -18.31
C ALA A 691 -24.15 -10.75 -18.16
N PHE A 692 -23.32 -11.03 -19.15
CA PHE A 692 -22.43 -12.18 -19.22
C PHE A 692 -20.98 -11.73 -19.44
N SER A 693 -20.04 -12.38 -18.75
CA SER A 693 -18.60 -12.13 -18.88
C SER A 693 -17.80 -13.41 -18.70
N THR A 694 -16.58 -13.42 -19.22
CA THR A 694 -15.56 -14.45 -18.98
C THR A 694 -14.28 -13.76 -18.50
N LEU A 695 -13.29 -14.50 -18.05
CA LEU A 695 -11.96 -13.95 -17.70
C LEU A 695 -11.27 -13.18 -18.84
N THR A 696 -11.66 -13.39 -20.11
CA THR A 696 -11.04 -12.76 -21.29
C THR A 696 -12.01 -11.90 -22.09
N ARG A 697 -13.25 -11.73 -21.64
CA ARG A 697 -14.27 -10.93 -22.32
C ARG A 697 -15.02 -10.06 -21.33
N SER A 698 -14.98 -8.75 -21.56
CA SER A 698 -15.73 -7.78 -20.77
C SER A 698 -17.23 -8.11 -20.77
N TRP A 699 -17.99 -7.40 -19.94
CA TRP A 699 -19.44 -7.59 -19.88
C TRP A 699 -20.12 -7.36 -21.24
N SER A 700 -20.98 -8.30 -21.60
CA SER A 700 -21.96 -8.23 -22.68
C SER A 700 -23.35 -8.30 -22.06
N VAL A 701 -24.37 -7.76 -22.73
CA VAL A 701 -25.75 -7.78 -22.24
C VAL A 701 -26.59 -8.59 -23.20
N HIS A 702 -27.41 -9.49 -22.65
CA HIS A 702 -28.23 -10.43 -23.38
C HIS A 702 -29.68 -10.38 -22.88
N ARG A 703 -30.61 -10.81 -23.73
CA ARG A 703 -31.98 -11.13 -23.31
C ARG A 703 -32.37 -12.56 -23.67
N HIS A 704 -33.27 -13.10 -22.88
CA HIS A 704 -33.89 -14.40 -23.12
C HIS A 704 -35.38 -14.36 -22.79
N ARG A 705 -36.19 -14.89 -23.71
CA ARG A 705 -37.63 -15.10 -23.53
C ARG A 705 -37.91 -16.58 -23.27
N PRO A 706 -38.84 -16.94 -22.38
CA PRO A 706 -39.20 -18.33 -22.15
C PRO A 706 -39.50 -19.08 -23.47
N GLY A 707 -38.85 -20.23 -23.68
CA GLY A 707 -38.99 -21.06 -24.90
C GLY A 707 -38.27 -20.53 -26.15
N GLY A 708 -37.57 -19.41 -26.06
CA GLY A 708 -36.80 -18.79 -27.15
C GLY A 708 -35.30 -19.06 -27.10
N GLY A 709 -34.55 -18.38 -27.96
CA GLY A 709 -33.08 -18.32 -27.91
C GLY A 709 -32.57 -17.14 -27.07
N VAL A 710 -31.24 -17.08 -26.90
CA VAL A 710 -30.55 -15.91 -26.34
C VAL A 710 -30.24 -14.92 -27.44
N GLU A 711 -30.55 -13.65 -27.21
CA GLU A 711 -30.22 -12.53 -28.09
C GLU A 711 -29.22 -11.61 -27.40
N GLU A 712 -28.11 -11.30 -28.08
CA GLU A 712 -27.12 -10.34 -27.61
C GLU A 712 -27.60 -8.91 -27.91
N LEU A 713 -27.81 -8.12 -26.85
CA LEU A 713 -28.23 -6.73 -26.93
C LEU A 713 -27.04 -5.76 -26.97
N ALA A 714 -25.94 -6.11 -26.29
CA ALA A 714 -24.68 -5.37 -26.35
C ALA A 714 -23.49 -6.35 -26.32
N PRO A 715 -22.59 -6.30 -27.31
CA PRO A 715 -21.40 -7.13 -27.34
C PRO A 715 -20.41 -6.72 -26.23
N PRO A 716 -19.43 -7.59 -25.89
CA PRO A 716 -18.32 -7.17 -25.04
C PRO A 716 -17.53 -6.04 -25.71
N ARG A 717 -17.21 -4.99 -24.95
CA ARG A 717 -16.38 -3.86 -25.42
C ARG A 717 -14.92 -4.23 -25.57
N VAL A 718 -14.41 -5.12 -24.72
CA VAL A 718 -13.01 -5.55 -24.72
C VAL A 718 -12.94 -7.07 -24.73
N VAL A 719 -12.07 -7.59 -25.59
CA VAL A 719 -11.68 -9.00 -25.65
C VAL A 719 -10.18 -9.06 -25.47
N LEU A 720 -9.74 -9.71 -24.39
CA LEU A 720 -8.33 -9.90 -24.06
C LEU A 720 -7.79 -11.10 -24.84
N ASP A 721 -6.67 -10.90 -25.54
CA ASP A 721 -5.97 -11.97 -26.24
C ASP A 721 -5.16 -12.83 -25.25
N ALA A 722 -5.84 -13.80 -24.65
CA ALA A 722 -5.30 -14.66 -23.60
C ALA A 722 -5.97 -16.04 -23.58
N SER A 723 -5.26 -17.03 -23.05
CA SER A 723 -5.77 -18.38 -22.79
C SER A 723 -6.13 -18.54 -21.32
N VAL A 724 -7.19 -19.30 -21.03
CA VAL A 724 -7.63 -19.63 -19.67
C VAL A 724 -7.49 -21.13 -19.45
N GLU A 725 -6.81 -21.51 -18.37
CA GLU A 725 -6.66 -22.90 -17.93
C GLU A 725 -7.19 -23.06 -16.51
N ALA A 726 -7.86 -24.17 -16.24
CA ALA A 726 -8.29 -24.52 -14.88
C ALA A 726 -7.22 -25.40 -14.21
N GLY A 727 -6.95 -25.13 -12.94
CA GLY A 727 -6.03 -25.90 -12.09
C GLY A 727 -6.60 -26.12 -10.70
N SER A 728 -5.88 -26.91 -9.90
CA SER A 728 -6.20 -27.12 -8.49
C SER A 728 -4.95 -27.39 -7.67
N ALA A 729 -4.86 -26.80 -6.47
CA ALA A 729 -3.77 -27.02 -5.53
C ALA A 729 -4.27 -27.88 -4.35
N PRO A 730 -3.55 -28.94 -3.94
CA PRO A 730 -3.89 -29.67 -2.73
C PRO A 730 -3.51 -28.85 -1.49
N ALA A 731 -4.50 -28.51 -0.65
CA ALA A 731 -4.28 -27.94 0.66
C ALA A 731 -3.69 -28.98 1.63
N GLY A 732 -3.21 -28.54 2.79
CA GLY A 732 -2.58 -29.42 3.80
C GLY A 732 -3.51 -30.53 4.34
N ASP A 733 -4.84 -30.32 4.27
CA ASP A 733 -5.85 -31.31 4.65
C ASP A 733 -6.33 -32.19 3.47
N GLY A 734 -5.69 -32.06 2.30
CA GLY A 734 -6.02 -32.80 1.08
C GLY A 734 -7.14 -32.18 0.23
N THR A 735 -7.75 -31.08 0.67
CA THR A 735 -8.77 -30.36 -0.11
C THR A 735 -8.16 -29.80 -1.39
N ALA A 736 -8.79 -30.06 -2.55
CA ALA A 736 -8.36 -29.48 -3.82
C ALA A 736 -8.92 -28.06 -3.99
N VAL A 737 -8.07 -27.04 -3.82
CA VAL A 737 -8.42 -25.63 -3.97
C VAL A 737 -8.38 -25.25 -5.45
N PRO A 738 -9.51 -24.90 -6.09
CA PRO A 738 -9.54 -24.60 -7.51
C PRO A 738 -9.01 -23.19 -7.80
N PHE A 739 -8.41 -23.02 -8.98
CA PHE A 739 -8.01 -21.72 -9.52
C PHE A 739 -8.05 -21.71 -11.05
N HIS A 740 -8.11 -20.53 -11.64
CA HIS A 740 -7.88 -20.33 -13.08
C HIS A 740 -6.57 -19.59 -13.32
N VAL A 741 -5.86 -19.97 -14.38
CA VAL A 741 -4.67 -19.29 -14.88
C VAL A 741 -4.99 -18.62 -16.21
N VAL A 742 -4.80 -17.31 -16.29
CA VAL A 742 -5.00 -16.51 -17.50
C VAL A 742 -3.62 -16.07 -18.00
N ARG A 743 -3.22 -16.55 -19.18
CA ARG A 743 -1.93 -16.24 -19.79
C ARG A 743 -2.12 -15.40 -21.05
N PRO A 744 -1.30 -14.35 -21.26
CA PRO A 744 -1.35 -13.58 -22.49
C PRO A 744 -0.97 -14.47 -23.67
N ALA A 745 -1.52 -14.18 -24.84
CA ALA A 745 -1.20 -14.92 -26.05
C ALA A 745 0.31 -14.92 -26.34
N GLY A 746 0.85 -16.08 -26.72
CA GLY A 746 2.28 -16.25 -26.99
C GLY A 746 3.17 -16.31 -25.75
N ALA A 747 2.62 -16.45 -24.54
CA ALA A 747 3.39 -16.72 -23.33
C ALA A 747 4.21 -18.01 -23.46
N ASP A 748 5.46 -17.99 -22.98
CA ASP A 748 6.32 -19.18 -22.91
C ASP A 748 5.88 -20.06 -21.74
N HIS A 749 5.45 -21.28 -22.05
CA HIS A 749 4.99 -22.25 -21.04
C HIS A 749 6.15 -23.02 -20.39
N GLY A 750 7.38 -22.86 -20.91
CA GLY A 750 8.58 -23.52 -20.40
C GLY A 750 9.37 -22.72 -19.36
N ALA A 751 8.99 -21.47 -19.07
CA ALA A 751 9.68 -20.59 -18.13
C ALA A 751 8.72 -20.04 -17.05
N PRO A 752 9.19 -19.85 -15.80
CA PRO A 752 8.38 -19.24 -14.75
C PRO A 752 7.90 -17.84 -15.15
N ALA A 753 6.59 -17.61 -15.05
CA ALA A 753 5.95 -16.36 -15.45
C ALA A 753 5.89 -15.35 -14.29
N PRO A 754 5.82 -14.03 -14.58
CA PRO A 754 5.39 -13.04 -13.59
C PRO A 754 3.91 -13.24 -13.29
N VAL A 755 3.59 -13.68 -12.07
CA VAL A 755 2.23 -14.05 -11.66
C VAL A 755 1.64 -13.02 -10.70
N LEU A 756 0.37 -12.69 -10.90
CA LEU A 756 -0.48 -12.04 -9.91
C LEU A 756 -1.55 -13.01 -9.43
N VAL A 757 -1.55 -13.36 -8.14
CA VAL A 757 -2.63 -14.11 -7.50
C VAL A 757 -3.69 -13.13 -7.00
N THR A 758 -4.96 -13.40 -7.31
CA THR A 758 -6.12 -12.69 -6.75
C THR A 758 -7.08 -13.65 -6.08
N ALA A 759 -7.54 -13.30 -4.87
CA ALA A 759 -8.44 -14.11 -4.07
C ALA A 759 -9.24 -13.26 -3.05
N TYR A 760 -10.29 -13.87 -2.46
CA TYR A 760 -11.11 -13.26 -1.41
C TYR A 760 -11.41 -14.24 -0.26
N GLY A 761 -12.17 -15.31 -0.51
CA GLY A 761 -12.36 -16.40 0.47
C GLY A 761 -13.12 -16.01 1.75
N ALA A 762 -14.17 -15.18 1.65
CA ALA A 762 -14.92 -14.76 2.84
C ALA A 762 -16.40 -14.43 2.58
N ALA A 763 -17.16 -14.36 3.67
CA ALA A 763 -18.55 -13.87 3.71
C ALA A 763 -19.53 -14.58 2.77
N ASN A 764 -19.25 -15.83 2.36
CA ASN A 764 -20.05 -16.58 1.38
C ASN A 764 -20.16 -15.88 0.01
N VAL A 765 -19.25 -14.94 -0.26
CA VAL A 765 -19.15 -14.27 -1.56
C VAL A 765 -18.50 -15.24 -2.54
N ALA A 766 -19.17 -15.49 -3.66
CA ALA A 766 -18.59 -16.25 -4.77
C ALA A 766 -17.81 -15.27 -5.66
N THR A 767 -16.50 -15.41 -5.71
CA THR A 767 -15.67 -14.71 -6.70
C THR A 767 -15.82 -15.46 -8.03
N LEU A 768 -16.47 -14.83 -9.01
CA LEU A 768 -16.80 -15.49 -10.28
C LEU A 768 -15.72 -15.21 -11.33
N PRO A 769 -15.52 -16.10 -12.33
CA PRO A 769 -14.54 -15.92 -13.41
C PRO A 769 -15.02 -14.87 -14.44
N SER A 770 -15.05 -13.60 -14.04
CA SER A 770 -15.41 -12.46 -14.88
C SER A 770 -14.22 -11.57 -15.19
N TYR A 771 -14.30 -10.84 -16.30
CA TYR A 771 -13.34 -9.82 -16.68
C TYR A 771 -13.29 -8.70 -15.64
N GLN A 772 -12.08 -8.29 -15.28
CA GLN A 772 -11.80 -7.16 -14.40
C GLN A 772 -10.80 -6.25 -15.14
N PRO A 773 -11.11 -4.96 -15.37
CA PRO A 773 -10.28 -4.07 -16.18
C PRO A 773 -8.82 -3.97 -15.73
N ASP A 774 -8.59 -3.76 -14.43
CA ASP A 774 -7.29 -3.70 -13.76
C ASP A 774 -6.46 -4.97 -14.00
N LEU A 775 -7.07 -6.15 -13.77
CA LEU A 775 -6.41 -7.44 -13.96
C LEU A 775 -6.13 -7.73 -15.44
N ALA A 776 -7.01 -7.28 -16.35
CA ALA A 776 -6.81 -7.42 -17.78
C ALA A 776 -5.65 -6.56 -18.28
N ALA A 777 -5.51 -5.33 -17.78
CA ALA A 777 -4.38 -4.46 -18.08
C ALA A 777 -3.05 -5.09 -17.63
N PHE A 778 -3.02 -5.77 -16.47
CA PHE A 778 -1.86 -6.55 -16.02
C PHE A 778 -1.52 -7.71 -16.97
N VAL A 779 -2.52 -8.49 -17.41
CA VAL A 779 -2.28 -9.57 -18.37
C VAL A 779 -1.78 -9.01 -19.71
N ALA A 780 -2.36 -7.91 -20.18
CA ALA A 780 -1.92 -7.22 -21.39
C ALA A 780 -0.49 -6.66 -21.29
N ALA A 781 -0.04 -6.28 -20.09
CA ALA A 781 1.34 -5.90 -19.81
C ALA A 781 2.33 -7.09 -19.83
N GLY A 782 1.85 -8.31 -20.07
CA GLY A 782 2.63 -9.54 -20.14
C GLY A 782 2.62 -10.38 -18.86
N GLY A 783 1.79 -10.01 -17.88
CA GLY A 783 1.61 -10.77 -16.64
C GLY A 783 0.71 -12.01 -16.81
N THR A 784 0.86 -12.99 -15.93
CA THR A 784 -0.05 -14.15 -15.81
C THR A 784 -0.94 -13.97 -14.59
N LEU A 785 -2.26 -13.97 -14.77
CA LEU A 785 -3.21 -13.86 -13.66
C LEU A 785 -3.58 -15.24 -13.13
N VAL A 786 -3.62 -15.40 -11.81
CA VAL A 786 -4.20 -16.56 -11.14
C VAL A 786 -5.36 -16.12 -10.26
N GLN A 787 -6.58 -16.50 -10.61
CA GLN A 787 -7.77 -16.28 -9.76
C GLN A 787 -8.05 -17.54 -8.95
N ALA A 788 -7.90 -17.46 -7.62
CA ALA A 788 -8.07 -18.59 -6.71
C ALA A 788 -9.38 -18.49 -5.92
N TYR A 789 -10.07 -19.63 -5.77
CA TYR A 789 -11.38 -19.73 -5.13
C TYR A 789 -11.25 -20.40 -3.77
N LEU A 790 -10.77 -19.62 -2.79
CA LEU A 790 -10.43 -20.12 -1.45
C LEU A 790 -11.68 -20.47 -0.63
N ARG A 791 -11.54 -21.36 0.37
CA ARG A 791 -12.60 -21.61 1.36
C ARG A 791 -12.97 -20.33 2.11
N GLY A 792 -14.22 -20.29 2.59
CA GLY A 792 -14.85 -19.06 3.10
C GLY A 792 -15.64 -18.30 2.02
N GLY A 793 -15.36 -18.56 0.75
CA GLY A 793 -16.17 -18.11 -0.38
C GLY A 793 -17.42 -18.97 -0.62
N GLY A 794 -18.26 -18.55 -1.56
CA GLY A 794 -19.56 -19.18 -1.88
C GLY A 794 -19.58 -20.03 -3.15
N GLU A 795 -18.43 -20.26 -3.79
CA GLU A 795 -18.31 -20.89 -5.11
C GLU A 795 -18.75 -22.35 -5.12
N LEU A 796 -18.40 -23.10 -4.07
CA LEU A 796 -18.68 -24.54 -3.94
C LEU A 796 -19.76 -24.87 -2.89
N GLY A 797 -20.55 -23.88 -2.49
CA GLY A 797 -21.69 -24.04 -1.59
C GLY A 797 -21.35 -23.81 -0.12
N ARG A 798 -22.31 -24.11 0.75
CA ARG A 798 -22.29 -23.77 2.18
C ARG A 798 -21.12 -24.39 2.93
N ASP A 799 -20.80 -25.65 2.68
CA ASP A 799 -19.71 -26.34 3.38
C ASP A 799 -18.36 -25.70 3.07
N TRP A 800 -18.17 -25.21 1.84
CA TRP A 800 -16.97 -24.46 1.42
C TRP A 800 -16.83 -23.13 2.17
N TYR A 801 -17.95 -22.43 2.35
CA TYR A 801 -18.02 -21.20 3.15
C TYR A 801 -17.72 -21.48 4.63
N LEU A 802 -18.40 -22.45 5.24
CA LEU A 802 -18.26 -22.73 6.67
C LEU A 802 -16.89 -23.29 7.04
N ALA A 803 -16.19 -23.93 6.11
CA ALA A 803 -14.85 -24.48 6.33
C ALA A 803 -13.79 -23.42 6.67
N ALA A 804 -14.01 -22.14 6.33
CA ALA A 804 -13.11 -21.04 6.72
C ALA A 804 -13.89 -19.84 7.30
N HIS A 805 -14.83 -20.11 8.19
CA HIS A 805 -15.64 -19.09 8.85
C HIS A 805 -15.33 -19.04 10.36
N ARG A 806 -15.28 -17.81 10.92
CA ARG A 806 -15.03 -17.54 12.35
C ARG A 806 -13.78 -18.23 12.90
N GLU A 807 -13.93 -19.24 13.75
CA GLU A 807 -12.86 -19.95 14.43
C GLU A 807 -11.90 -20.64 13.43
N THR A 808 -12.44 -21.06 12.28
CA THR A 808 -11.72 -21.80 11.23
C THR A 808 -11.11 -20.91 10.16
N LYS A 809 -11.11 -19.58 10.31
CA LYS A 809 -10.67 -18.65 9.26
C LYS A 809 -9.22 -18.85 8.75
N HIS A 810 -8.35 -19.61 9.44
CA HIS A 810 -7.00 -19.98 8.93
C HIS A 810 -7.06 -20.82 7.69
N VAL A 811 -8.11 -21.63 7.55
CA VAL A 811 -8.22 -22.54 6.42
C VAL A 811 -8.14 -21.77 5.09
N ARG A 812 -8.68 -20.54 5.03
CA ARG A 812 -8.52 -19.64 3.88
C ARG A 812 -7.05 -19.25 3.64
N ASP A 813 -6.33 -18.89 4.70
CA ASP A 813 -4.94 -18.45 4.60
C ASP A 813 -4.03 -19.64 4.20
N ASP A 814 -4.32 -20.83 4.72
CA ASP A 814 -3.65 -22.08 4.35
C ASP A 814 -3.94 -22.46 2.89
N ASP A 815 -5.18 -22.27 2.41
CA ASP A 815 -5.53 -22.46 1.00
C ASP A 815 -4.73 -21.53 0.07
N LEU A 816 -4.57 -20.25 0.45
CA LEU A 816 -3.78 -19.30 -0.31
C LEU A 816 -2.32 -19.74 -0.41
N VAL A 817 -1.72 -20.15 0.72
CA VAL A 817 -0.35 -20.67 0.77
C VAL A 817 -0.21 -21.91 -0.11
N ALA A 818 -1.16 -22.84 -0.05
CA ALA A 818 -1.15 -24.05 -0.87
C ALA A 818 -1.19 -23.73 -2.38
N VAL A 819 -1.99 -22.74 -2.80
CA VAL A 819 -2.00 -22.28 -4.20
C VAL A 819 -0.64 -21.68 -4.58
N ALA A 820 -0.08 -20.78 -3.76
CA ALA A 820 1.22 -20.17 -4.02
C ALA A 820 2.35 -21.20 -4.14
N GLU A 821 2.43 -22.14 -3.20
CA GLU A 821 3.44 -23.22 -3.19
C GLU A 821 3.25 -24.17 -4.38
N HIS A 822 2.01 -24.46 -4.76
CA HIS A 822 1.72 -25.27 -5.95
C HIS A 822 2.19 -24.58 -7.25
N LEU A 823 1.99 -23.26 -7.38
CA LEU A 823 2.47 -22.50 -8.55
C LEU A 823 4.01 -22.51 -8.66
N VAL A 824 4.70 -22.49 -7.52
CA VAL A 824 6.17 -22.62 -7.46
C VAL A 824 6.60 -24.03 -7.81
N ALA A 825 6.00 -25.05 -7.18
CA ALA A 825 6.37 -26.45 -7.38
C ALA A 825 6.11 -26.95 -8.81
N SER A 826 5.06 -26.45 -9.46
CA SER A 826 4.71 -26.77 -10.85
C SER A 826 5.51 -25.97 -11.88
N GLY A 827 6.36 -25.03 -11.46
CA GLY A 827 7.16 -24.19 -12.35
C GLY A 827 6.38 -23.09 -13.06
N VAL A 828 5.13 -22.84 -12.67
CA VAL A 828 4.31 -21.75 -13.24
C VAL A 828 4.91 -20.38 -12.89
N SER A 829 5.44 -20.23 -11.67
CA SER A 829 6.11 -19.01 -11.19
C SER A 829 7.23 -19.38 -10.22
N THR A 830 7.95 -18.36 -9.77
CA THR A 830 8.86 -18.40 -8.62
C THR A 830 8.45 -17.34 -7.60
N THR A 831 8.94 -17.41 -6.36
CA THR A 831 8.57 -16.46 -5.30
C THR A 831 8.99 -15.03 -5.62
N ASP A 832 10.13 -14.84 -6.29
CA ASP A 832 10.63 -13.54 -6.78
C ASP A 832 9.85 -12.98 -7.98
N ARG A 833 8.88 -13.73 -8.52
CA ARG A 833 8.01 -13.32 -9.63
C ARG A 833 6.52 -13.41 -9.31
N MET A 834 6.15 -13.64 -8.05
CA MET A 834 4.77 -13.83 -7.61
C MET A 834 4.28 -12.65 -6.78
N ALA A 835 3.17 -12.05 -7.21
CA ALA A 835 2.47 -11.00 -6.49
C ALA A 835 1.10 -11.47 -5.99
N LEU A 836 0.55 -10.77 -4.99
CA LEU A 836 -0.76 -11.03 -4.40
C LEU A 836 -1.62 -9.76 -4.33
N THR A 837 -2.91 -9.86 -4.63
CA THR A 837 -3.88 -8.78 -4.38
C THR A 837 -5.23 -9.30 -3.90
N GLY A 838 -5.93 -8.45 -3.14
CA GLY A 838 -7.25 -8.70 -2.57
C GLY A 838 -7.84 -7.41 -1.99
N GLY A 839 -9.17 -7.27 -2.06
CA GLY A 839 -9.91 -6.10 -1.54
C GLY A 839 -10.67 -6.42 -0.26
N SER A 840 -10.90 -5.45 0.63
CA SER A 840 -11.73 -5.61 1.84
C SER A 840 -11.21 -6.73 2.76
N ASP A 841 -11.98 -7.78 3.06
CA ASP A 841 -11.52 -8.98 3.78
C ASP A 841 -10.40 -9.74 3.01
N GLY A 842 -10.37 -9.66 1.67
CA GLY A 842 -9.22 -10.08 0.86
C GLY A 842 -7.99 -9.18 1.05
N GLY A 843 -8.19 -7.92 1.42
CA GLY A 843 -7.11 -7.02 1.86
C GLY A 843 -6.54 -7.42 3.23
N LEU A 844 -7.41 -7.89 4.15
CA LEU A 844 -6.98 -8.52 5.40
C LEU A 844 -6.12 -9.75 5.11
N MET A 845 -6.58 -10.65 4.21
CA MET A 845 -5.83 -11.81 3.76
C MET A 845 -4.43 -11.43 3.24
N CYS A 846 -4.32 -10.37 2.43
CA CYS A 846 -3.02 -9.84 2.01
C CYS A 846 -2.14 -9.41 3.20
N GLY A 847 -2.72 -8.74 4.21
CA GLY A 847 -2.00 -8.35 5.42
C GLY A 847 -1.50 -9.55 6.23
N VAL A 848 -2.29 -10.62 6.33
CA VAL A 848 -1.86 -11.89 6.94
C VAL A 848 -0.73 -12.51 6.13
N ALA A 849 -0.83 -12.55 4.81
CA ALA A 849 0.20 -13.10 3.93
C ALA A 849 1.54 -12.37 4.08
N VAL A 850 1.54 -11.03 4.13
CA VAL A 850 2.75 -10.21 4.36
C VAL A 850 3.39 -10.50 5.71
N THR A 851 2.59 -10.71 6.76
CA THR A 851 3.11 -10.84 8.13
C THR A 851 3.50 -12.28 8.50
N THR A 852 2.91 -13.28 7.86
CA THR A 852 3.09 -14.70 8.23
C THR A 852 3.93 -15.49 7.23
N ARG A 853 3.85 -15.16 5.93
CA ARG A 853 4.62 -15.80 4.85
C ARG A 853 5.22 -14.76 3.89
N PRO A 854 6.02 -13.79 4.39
CA PRO A 854 6.66 -12.79 3.54
C PRO A 854 7.59 -13.40 2.48
N ASP A 855 8.07 -14.64 2.71
CA ASP A 855 8.97 -15.38 1.83
C ASP A 855 8.36 -15.81 0.48
N LEU A 856 7.03 -15.91 0.40
CA LEU A 856 6.35 -16.40 -0.79
C LEU A 856 6.16 -15.34 -1.87
N TRP A 857 6.26 -14.06 -1.52
CA TRP A 857 5.79 -12.98 -2.36
C TRP A 857 6.93 -12.06 -2.76
N ARG A 858 6.93 -11.64 -4.03
CA ARG A 858 7.72 -10.50 -4.50
C ARG A 858 7.03 -9.19 -4.12
N ALA A 859 5.71 -9.14 -4.28
CA ALA A 859 4.90 -7.95 -4.10
C ALA A 859 3.49 -8.27 -3.56
N VAL A 860 2.93 -7.41 -2.71
CA VAL A 860 1.56 -7.55 -2.18
C VAL A 860 0.82 -6.22 -2.25
N LEU A 861 -0.41 -6.26 -2.78
CA LEU A 861 -1.23 -5.08 -3.04
C LEU A 861 -2.62 -5.20 -2.35
N PRO A 862 -2.74 -4.88 -1.05
CA PRO A 862 -4.03 -4.83 -0.37
C PRO A 862 -4.85 -3.59 -0.81
N ARG A 863 -6.14 -3.79 -1.09
CA ARG A 863 -7.08 -2.70 -1.45
C ARG A 863 -8.20 -2.55 -0.42
N ALA A 864 -8.54 -1.32 -0.07
CA ALA A 864 -9.54 -0.97 0.96
C ALA A 864 -9.55 -1.95 2.16
N PRO A 865 -8.40 -2.19 2.83
CA PRO A 865 -8.22 -3.39 3.63
C PRO A 865 -8.66 -3.21 5.10
N LEU A 866 -9.20 -4.27 5.70
CA LEU A 866 -9.45 -4.40 7.14
C LEU A 866 -8.20 -4.97 7.82
N LEU A 867 -7.37 -4.17 8.51
CA LEU A 867 -6.03 -4.64 8.96
C LEU A 867 -5.81 -4.66 10.48
N ASP A 868 -6.75 -4.13 11.25
CA ASP A 868 -6.65 -4.04 12.72
C ASP A 868 -8.01 -4.40 13.32
N LEU A 869 -8.17 -5.68 13.65
CA LEU A 869 -9.40 -6.22 14.23
C LEU A 869 -9.66 -5.67 15.62
N VAL A 870 -8.62 -5.36 16.41
CA VAL A 870 -8.79 -4.86 17.78
C VAL A 870 -9.33 -3.44 17.80
N ALA A 871 -8.80 -2.57 16.94
CA ALA A 871 -9.38 -1.25 16.73
C ALA A 871 -10.78 -1.34 16.13
N GLY A 872 -11.02 -2.29 15.23
CA GLY A 872 -12.33 -2.53 14.63
C GLY A 872 -13.43 -2.82 15.67
N MET A 873 -13.12 -3.43 16.81
CA MET A 873 -14.09 -3.68 17.89
C MET A 873 -14.61 -2.39 18.55
N ARG A 874 -13.96 -1.24 18.33
CA ARG A 874 -14.38 0.08 18.81
C ARG A 874 -15.23 0.84 17.78
N ASP A 875 -15.20 0.45 16.52
CA ASP A 875 -16.00 1.08 15.45
C ASP A 875 -17.34 0.33 15.32
N PRO A 876 -18.50 0.98 15.44
CA PRO A 876 -19.79 0.29 15.49
C PRO A 876 -20.15 -0.55 14.24
N TYR A 877 -19.67 -0.16 13.06
CA TYR A 877 -19.85 -0.96 11.85
C TYR A 877 -18.94 -2.19 11.85
N LEU A 878 -17.67 -2.00 12.20
CA LEU A 878 -16.71 -3.10 12.25
C LEU A 878 -16.99 -4.08 13.40
N ASP A 879 -17.47 -3.63 14.55
CA ASP A 879 -17.97 -4.51 15.62
C ASP A 879 -19.07 -5.44 15.10
N PHE A 880 -20.03 -4.89 14.33
CA PHE A 880 -21.05 -5.70 13.66
C PHE A 880 -20.44 -6.74 12.70
N VAL A 881 -19.44 -6.36 11.90
CA VAL A 881 -18.74 -7.28 10.99
C VAL A 881 -17.95 -8.35 11.75
N ILE A 882 -17.26 -7.97 12.83
CA ILE A 882 -16.44 -8.85 13.67
C ILE A 882 -17.30 -9.91 14.35
N ARG A 883 -18.41 -9.50 14.99
CA ARG A 883 -19.37 -10.42 15.62
C ARG A 883 -19.90 -11.45 14.64
N LYS A 884 -20.08 -11.06 13.39
CA LYS A 884 -20.56 -11.94 12.32
C LYS A 884 -19.47 -12.88 11.80
N ALA A 885 -18.27 -12.38 11.53
CA ALA A 885 -17.28 -13.09 10.72
C ALA A 885 -16.11 -13.72 11.50
N TRP A 886 -15.89 -13.34 12.75
CA TRP A 886 -14.66 -13.65 13.48
C TRP A 886 -14.87 -14.26 14.86
N GLY A 887 -15.78 -13.70 15.67
CA GLY A 887 -15.91 -14.10 17.07
C GLY A 887 -16.73 -13.10 17.89
N ASP A 888 -16.95 -13.43 19.15
CA ASP A 888 -17.51 -12.50 20.14
C ASP A 888 -16.40 -11.58 20.70
N PRO A 889 -16.45 -10.26 20.45
CA PRO A 889 -15.45 -9.33 20.99
C PRO A 889 -15.57 -9.13 22.50
N ASP A 890 -16.64 -9.63 23.14
CA ASP A 890 -16.78 -9.61 24.61
C ASP A 890 -16.18 -10.86 25.28
N ASP A 891 -15.80 -11.87 24.49
CA ASP A 891 -15.11 -13.08 24.97
C ASP A 891 -13.58 -12.94 24.84
N PRO A 892 -12.83 -13.01 25.96
CA PRO A 892 -11.37 -12.91 25.91
C PRO A 892 -10.69 -14.03 25.10
N GLU A 893 -11.27 -15.22 24.96
CA GLU A 893 -10.71 -16.29 24.13
C GLU A 893 -10.81 -15.93 22.65
N ASP A 894 -11.97 -15.46 22.20
CA ASP A 894 -12.18 -14.99 20.84
C ASP A 894 -11.30 -13.78 20.51
N VAL A 895 -11.14 -12.83 21.44
CA VAL A 895 -10.22 -11.69 21.28
C VAL A 895 -8.77 -12.16 21.10
N ARG A 896 -8.29 -13.12 21.90
CA ARG A 896 -6.93 -13.66 21.72
C ARG A 896 -6.76 -14.37 20.38
N ARG A 897 -7.77 -15.11 19.93
CA ARG A 897 -7.76 -15.77 18.62
C ARG A 897 -7.71 -14.75 17.48
N MET A 898 -8.49 -13.67 17.59
CA MET A 898 -8.49 -12.58 16.60
C MET A 898 -7.15 -11.82 16.57
N ILE A 899 -6.54 -11.54 17.72
CA ILE A 899 -5.19 -10.95 17.80
C ILE A 899 -4.16 -11.81 17.07
N GLY A 900 -4.26 -13.14 17.17
CA GLY A 900 -3.41 -14.08 16.44
C GLY A 900 -3.57 -14.05 14.91
N ARG A 901 -4.49 -13.24 14.38
CA ARG A 901 -4.77 -13.09 12.94
C ARG A 901 -4.83 -11.66 12.45
N SER A 902 -4.90 -10.69 13.35
CA SER A 902 -5.04 -9.29 13.01
C SER A 902 -3.71 -8.77 12.43
N PRO A 903 -3.65 -8.38 11.14
CA PRO A 903 -2.38 -8.04 10.49
C PRO A 903 -1.54 -7.00 11.24
N TYR A 904 -2.17 -5.95 11.79
CA TYR A 904 -1.49 -4.92 12.56
C TYR A 904 -0.78 -5.49 13.80
N GLU A 905 -1.44 -6.37 14.56
CA GLU A 905 -0.89 -7.04 15.74
C GLU A 905 0.18 -8.08 15.39
N LEU A 906 0.13 -8.65 14.18
CA LEU A 906 1.08 -9.65 13.70
C LEU A 906 2.42 -9.08 13.24
N VAL A 907 2.53 -7.76 13.00
CA VAL A 907 3.80 -7.16 12.54
C VAL A 907 4.92 -7.38 13.57
N ARG A 908 6.02 -7.99 13.13
CA ARG A 908 7.28 -8.20 13.87
C ARG A 908 8.45 -7.69 13.02
N PRO A 909 9.57 -7.23 13.62
CA PRO A 909 10.74 -6.86 12.83
C PRO A 909 11.19 -7.98 11.89
N GLY A 910 11.36 -7.69 10.60
CA GLY A 910 11.68 -8.70 9.58
C GLY A 910 11.80 -8.12 8.18
N GLU A 911 12.12 -8.98 7.20
CA GLU A 911 12.14 -8.62 5.78
C GLU A 911 10.76 -8.88 5.17
N PHE A 912 10.11 -7.82 4.67
CA PHE A 912 8.81 -7.90 4.01
C PHE A 912 8.94 -7.76 2.49
N PRO A 913 8.00 -8.31 1.70
CA PRO A 913 7.92 -8.07 0.26
C PRO A 913 7.65 -6.60 -0.04
N ALA A 914 7.68 -6.22 -1.33
CA ALA A 914 7.20 -4.92 -1.72
C ALA A 914 5.69 -4.83 -1.40
N VAL A 915 5.26 -3.79 -0.68
CA VAL A 915 3.85 -3.59 -0.33
C VAL A 915 3.37 -2.25 -0.89
N TYR A 916 2.22 -2.25 -1.56
CA TYR A 916 1.52 -1.03 -1.94
C TYR A 916 0.04 -1.13 -1.55
N LEU A 917 -0.36 -0.31 -0.59
CA LEU A 917 -1.70 -0.32 -0.02
C LEU A 917 -2.53 0.86 -0.57
N GLN A 918 -3.69 0.57 -1.14
CA GLN A 918 -4.67 1.57 -1.55
C GLN A 918 -5.89 1.58 -0.62
N ALA A 919 -6.30 2.76 -0.16
CA ALA A 919 -7.53 2.94 0.61
C ALA A 919 -8.28 4.20 0.16
N GLY A 920 -9.58 4.29 0.46
CA GLY A 920 -10.37 5.50 0.26
C GLY A 920 -10.41 6.35 1.53
N ALA A 921 -10.26 7.67 1.38
CA ALA A 921 -10.36 8.61 2.52
C ALA A 921 -11.74 8.57 3.19
N ASN A 922 -12.80 8.34 2.42
CA ASN A 922 -14.18 8.36 2.88
C ASN A 922 -14.79 6.96 3.06
N ASP A 923 -13.98 5.90 3.13
CA ASP A 923 -14.47 4.52 3.27
C ASP A 923 -15.17 4.32 4.64
N PRO A 924 -16.50 4.08 4.67
CA PRO A 924 -17.24 3.90 5.91
C PRO A 924 -17.18 2.45 6.43
N ARG A 925 -16.55 1.53 5.68
CA ARG A 925 -16.45 0.11 6.02
C ARG A 925 -15.07 -0.24 6.52
N CYS A 926 -14.06 0.04 5.70
CA CYS A 926 -12.66 -0.19 6.02
C CYS A 926 -11.99 1.17 6.14
N ARG A 927 -12.24 1.83 7.28
CA ARG A 927 -11.76 3.18 7.58
C ARG A 927 -10.27 3.35 7.22
N PRO A 928 -9.84 4.50 6.70
CA PRO A 928 -8.48 4.71 6.19
C PRO A 928 -7.40 4.48 7.27
N TRP A 929 -7.72 4.64 8.55
CA TRP A 929 -6.78 4.39 9.64
C TRP A 929 -6.25 2.96 9.70
N HIS A 930 -6.95 1.95 9.17
CA HIS A 930 -6.39 0.60 9.02
C HIS A 930 -5.12 0.62 8.17
N ALA A 931 -5.17 1.32 7.03
CA ALA A 931 -4.06 1.46 6.12
C ALA A 931 -2.91 2.25 6.75
N ARG A 932 -3.23 3.40 7.36
CA ARG A 932 -2.25 4.31 7.98
C ARG A 932 -1.45 3.60 9.07
N LYS A 933 -2.14 2.96 10.01
CA LYS A 933 -1.51 2.26 11.15
C LYS A 933 -0.70 1.05 10.71
N PHE A 934 -1.24 0.23 9.81
CA PHE A 934 -0.53 -0.96 9.34
C PHE A 934 0.77 -0.59 8.63
N VAL A 935 0.74 0.39 7.72
CA VAL A 935 1.94 0.82 6.99
C VAL A 935 2.95 1.50 7.90
N ALA A 936 2.53 2.36 8.84
CA ALA A 936 3.43 2.93 9.85
C ALA A 936 4.19 1.86 10.64
N ARG A 937 3.47 0.83 11.11
CA ARG A 937 4.08 -0.27 11.86
C ARG A 937 4.96 -1.15 11.01
N LEU A 938 4.56 -1.43 9.77
CA LEU A 938 5.32 -2.24 8.82
C LEU A 938 6.60 -1.54 8.36
N GLN A 939 6.55 -0.23 8.10
CA GLN A 939 7.73 0.59 7.78
C GLN A 939 8.75 0.58 8.93
N ALA A 940 8.31 0.71 10.18
CA ALA A 940 9.21 0.65 11.34
C ALA A 940 9.82 -0.76 11.58
N ALA A 941 9.08 -1.80 11.21
CA ALA A 941 9.49 -3.19 11.36
C ALA A 941 10.35 -3.71 10.20
N GLN A 942 10.31 -3.07 9.03
CA GLN A 942 11.04 -3.49 7.85
C GLN A 942 12.56 -3.52 8.12
N ARG A 943 13.20 -4.61 7.72
CA ARG A 943 14.65 -4.84 7.75
C ARG A 943 15.24 -5.09 6.36
N GLY A 944 14.38 -5.38 5.38
CA GLY A 944 14.75 -5.53 3.97
C GLY A 944 14.74 -4.21 3.20
N THR A 945 14.97 -4.29 1.90
CA THR A 945 15.06 -3.13 1.00
C THR A 945 13.79 -2.89 0.17
N ALA A 946 12.81 -3.80 0.24
CA ALA A 946 11.58 -3.68 -0.51
C ALA A 946 10.69 -2.54 0.04
N PRO A 947 10.05 -1.75 -0.84
CA PRO A 947 9.27 -0.59 -0.43
C PRO A 947 7.96 -1.00 0.25
N VAL A 948 7.50 -0.18 1.21
CA VAL A 948 6.22 -0.30 1.92
C VAL A 948 5.48 1.03 1.76
N LEU A 949 4.51 1.05 0.86
CA LEU A 949 3.87 2.26 0.35
C LEU A 949 2.38 2.26 0.68
N VAL A 950 1.83 3.45 0.90
CA VAL A 950 0.39 3.66 1.07
C VAL A 950 -0.07 4.90 0.31
N HIS A 951 -1.22 4.79 -0.34
CA HIS A 951 -1.95 5.93 -0.88
C HIS A 951 -3.40 5.83 -0.44
N VAL A 952 -3.83 6.78 0.40
CA VAL A 952 -5.24 6.99 0.75
C VAL A 952 -5.79 8.04 -0.21
N PHE A 953 -6.66 7.63 -1.11
CA PHE A 953 -7.19 8.48 -2.19
C PHE A 953 -8.34 9.35 -1.67
N GLU A 954 -8.21 10.66 -1.87
CA GLU A 954 -9.29 11.62 -1.63
C GLU A 954 -10.44 11.40 -2.62
N GLY A 955 -11.69 11.60 -2.17
CA GLY A 955 -12.88 11.36 -3.01
C GLY A 955 -13.15 9.90 -3.36
N ALA A 956 -12.46 8.96 -2.70
CA ALA A 956 -12.73 7.53 -2.78
C ALA A 956 -13.26 6.99 -1.45
N GLY A 957 -14.19 6.02 -1.53
CA GLY A 957 -14.63 5.21 -0.40
C GLY A 957 -14.21 3.75 -0.56
N HIS A 958 -15.11 2.83 -0.21
CA HIS A 958 -14.81 1.39 -0.25
C HIS A 958 -14.64 0.84 -1.68
N GLY A 959 -15.28 1.47 -2.65
CA GLY A 959 -15.09 1.20 -4.07
C GLY A 959 -16.28 1.60 -4.94
N ALA A 960 -17.52 1.29 -4.52
CA ALA A 960 -18.68 1.41 -5.42
C ALA A 960 -19.07 2.86 -5.75
N ALA A 961 -18.67 3.82 -4.92
CA ALA A 961 -18.97 5.24 -5.09
C ALA A 961 -17.75 6.10 -5.48
N SER A 962 -16.59 5.50 -5.76
CA SER A 962 -15.42 6.24 -6.21
C SER A 962 -15.61 6.75 -7.64
N GLY A 963 -15.24 8.01 -7.90
CA GLY A 963 -15.36 8.62 -9.23
C GLY A 963 -14.43 7.96 -10.28
N PRO A 964 -14.80 7.94 -11.58
CA PRO A 964 -14.03 7.26 -12.63
C PRO A 964 -12.56 7.68 -12.73
N GLU A 965 -12.26 8.99 -12.61
CA GLU A 965 -10.87 9.47 -12.66
C GLU A 965 -10.04 9.01 -11.45
N VAL A 966 -10.67 8.86 -10.28
CA VAL A 966 -9.99 8.36 -9.08
C VAL A 966 -9.67 6.87 -9.24
N VAL A 967 -10.62 6.09 -9.78
CA VAL A 967 -10.41 4.67 -10.11
C VAL A 967 -9.29 4.52 -11.15
N LEU A 968 -9.29 5.34 -12.20
CA LEU A 968 -8.22 5.34 -13.20
C LEU A 968 -6.85 5.65 -12.57
N ALA A 969 -6.76 6.62 -11.67
CA ALA A 969 -5.52 6.94 -10.97
C ALA A 969 -5.05 5.76 -10.09
N GLN A 970 -5.98 5.11 -9.38
CA GLN A 970 -5.70 3.91 -8.59
C GLN A 970 -5.14 2.80 -9.48
N ASP A 971 -5.76 2.52 -10.62
CA ASP A 971 -5.37 1.45 -11.54
C ASP A 971 -4.01 1.73 -12.20
N VAL A 972 -3.69 3.00 -12.50
CA VAL A 972 -2.39 3.39 -13.06
C VAL A 972 -1.26 3.18 -12.05
N GLU A 973 -1.43 3.59 -10.79
CA GLU A 973 -0.44 3.32 -9.74
C GLU A 973 -0.32 1.82 -9.45
N TRP A 974 -1.44 1.11 -9.42
CA TRP A 974 -1.49 -0.32 -9.20
C TRP A 974 -0.73 -1.09 -10.29
N LEU A 975 -0.99 -0.79 -11.56
CA LEU A 975 -0.29 -1.41 -12.69
C LEU A 975 1.19 -1.01 -12.70
N GLY A 976 1.50 0.27 -12.48
CA GLY A 976 2.88 0.76 -12.41
C GLY A 976 3.69 0.03 -11.33
N PHE A 977 3.10 -0.26 -10.17
CA PHE A 977 3.76 -1.00 -9.10
C PHE A 977 4.07 -2.44 -9.53
N LEU A 978 3.10 -3.14 -10.12
CA LEU A 978 3.30 -4.50 -10.62
C LEU A 978 4.33 -4.58 -11.74
N VAL A 979 4.29 -3.64 -12.69
CA VAL A 979 5.24 -3.55 -13.79
C VAL A 979 6.67 -3.42 -13.25
N ARG A 980 6.85 -2.55 -12.27
CA ARG A 980 8.14 -2.34 -11.60
C ARG A 980 8.61 -3.59 -10.87
N GLU A 981 7.79 -4.13 -9.97
CA GLU A 981 8.22 -5.18 -9.05
C GLU A 981 8.36 -6.55 -9.69
N LEU A 982 7.62 -6.82 -10.77
CA LEU A 982 7.71 -8.07 -11.54
C LEU A 982 8.55 -7.94 -12.82
N GLY A 983 9.13 -6.76 -13.08
CA GLY A 983 9.98 -6.50 -14.24
C GLY A 983 9.27 -6.67 -15.58
N LEU A 984 7.99 -6.31 -15.64
CA LEU A 984 7.22 -6.36 -16.88
C LEU A 984 7.70 -5.27 -17.84
N ARG A 985 7.51 -5.50 -19.14
CA ARG A 985 7.76 -4.51 -20.18
C ARG A 985 6.48 -4.36 -21.00
N PRO A 986 5.59 -3.42 -20.63
CA PRO A 986 4.39 -3.15 -21.40
C PRO A 986 4.78 -2.94 -22.86
N ARG A 987 4.21 -3.73 -23.77
CA ARG A 987 4.42 -3.52 -25.20
C ARG A 987 3.57 -2.32 -25.60
N SER A 988 4.18 -1.31 -26.21
CA SER A 988 3.42 -0.27 -26.90
C SER A 988 2.59 -0.96 -27.99
N SER A 989 1.27 -0.87 -27.90
CA SER A 989 0.39 -1.24 -29.00
C SER A 989 0.77 -0.36 -30.21
N GLY A 990 1.17 -1.01 -31.31
CA GLY A 990 1.41 -0.36 -32.59
C GLY A 990 0.13 -0.13 -33.36
#